data_AF-A0A1V4HFA9-F1
#
_entry.id   AF-A0A1V4HFA9-F1
#
_cell.length_a   1.000
_cell.length_b   1.000
_cell.length_c   1.000
_cell.angle_alpha   90.00
_cell.angle_beta   90.00
_cell.angle_gamma   90.00
#
_symmetry.space_group_name_H-M   'P 1'
#
loop_
_entity.id
_entity.type
_entity.pdbx_description
1 polymer ?
#
loop_
_entity_poly.entity_id
_entity_poly.type
_entity_poly.pdbx_seq_one_letter_code
_entity_poly.pdbx_strand_id
1 'polypeptide(L)'
;MKKWIRKKRAVLLLTVLVLTSTIINACTGSGSAPDTPQAPTSVASKEASLEGPRDAKELEAFADGIFADAMKKYTTVGSNFAVVSNGKVLLSKGYGYADRENKIPVDSSTVFQIGSVTKQFTALAAMQLVDKGKIDLHHDIQEYLGGMKVPNTTGKKLTMYDLLTYTSGFDKPDILSGSTPEYVNQFFPMKESLEANMPTVVRPPGEAYTYDNFGFTLAGYAVGEVTGMSFAQYMEENIFKPLGMNSTNVRFKPELLKRMAAHYGPKGELIPLEGFKPTDRPSGGMVSTADDMVKYLMMHLNKGTYGGKEILSPKSIEQMHTYQVFPDKEFPVTTIGFEGYFKEKMNGQHVVLKGGNVTGHSSLIVLLPEKNTAFYMSYNNDSMMSLDVYEAFMNHYYPKKDEAPQPSYSPISEQQAKDYTGLYQNTRLGSMRTRVSYSDGKLVMETGDLGKSTLKMIHPLLFEDESGNKVAFQKNGAGQITYFYYMTLPHYVGYAQKVNVDAPFTDVPADSKYTSYIHNLHALKIMDGKSATLFDPEGTLTQGEFSELLLHAHGWESMPYTIEPNKKQMLSGLPNYQPDSPVTRQMAAVMIQNLRQAQPGAKVTLRGETDAWAVEAITTLVSQGIMDPDTKINSDGSIDFRSKQLLKRQEASALLDLAFDYYTLPIRK
;
A
#
# COMPACT_ATOMS: atom_id res chain seq x y z
N MET A 1 -42.78 -12.38 -20.07
CA MET A 1 -42.80 -12.89 -21.47
C MET A 1 -42.25 -11.81 -22.41
N LYS A 2 -41.88 -12.17 -23.65
CA LYS A 2 -41.50 -11.33 -24.84
C LYS A 2 -41.33 -9.80 -24.63
N LYS A 3 -40.14 -9.17 -24.68
CA LYS A 3 -39.20 -8.87 -25.81
C LYS A 3 -39.77 -8.02 -26.99
N TRP A 4 -39.44 -6.72 -27.04
CA TRP A 4 -38.72 -5.98 -28.12
C TRP A 4 -38.65 -4.46 -27.79
N ILE A 5 -37.49 -3.81 -27.59
CA ILE A 5 -36.45 -3.34 -28.54
C ILE A 5 -36.83 -2.11 -29.39
N ARG A 6 -36.13 -0.97 -29.14
CA ARG A 6 -35.43 -0.17 -30.17
C ARG A 6 -34.31 0.69 -29.59
N LYS A 7 -33.25 0.94 -30.37
CA LYS A 7 -32.05 1.75 -30.05
C LYS A 7 -32.04 3.04 -30.87
N LYS A 8 -31.36 4.09 -30.37
CA LYS A 8 -30.55 5.17 -31.06
C LYS A 8 -30.55 6.44 -30.18
N ARG A 9 -29.52 7.30 -30.17
CA ARG A 9 -28.10 7.23 -30.58
C ARG A 9 -27.36 8.41 -29.88
N ALA A 10 -26.04 8.36 -29.73
CA ALA A 10 -25.26 9.48 -29.19
C ALA A 10 -25.01 10.58 -30.24
N VAL A 11 -24.75 11.81 -29.76
CA VAL A 11 -24.16 12.95 -30.49
C VAL A 11 -23.14 13.62 -29.56
N LEU A 12 -22.03 14.12 -30.10
CA LEU A 12 -20.95 14.81 -29.38
C LEU A 12 -20.28 15.81 -30.34
N LEU A 13 -19.65 16.87 -29.81
CA LEU A 13 -18.81 17.88 -30.49
C LEU A 13 -19.58 18.88 -31.41
N LEU A 14 -19.08 20.09 -31.73
CA LEU A 14 -17.79 20.75 -31.39
C LEU A 14 -17.97 22.28 -31.16
N THR A 15 -16.92 22.92 -30.63
CA THR A 15 -16.76 24.32 -30.15
C THR A 15 -16.60 25.43 -31.21
N VAL A 16 -17.00 26.68 -30.87
CA VAL A 16 -16.64 28.01 -31.46
C VAL A 16 -17.31 29.12 -30.60
N LEU A 17 -16.82 30.36 -30.36
CA LEU A 17 -15.46 30.95 -30.38
C LEU A 17 -15.40 32.18 -29.40
N VAL A 18 -14.89 33.37 -29.80
CA VAL A 18 -14.59 34.56 -28.95
C VAL A 18 -14.84 35.89 -29.74
N LEU A 19 -14.84 37.05 -29.03
CA LEU A 19 -14.97 38.47 -29.46
C LEU A 19 -16.42 39.01 -29.35
N THR A 20 -16.73 40.26 -28.95
CA THR A 20 -15.99 41.51 -28.57
C THR A 20 -16.89 42.36 -27.63
N SER A 21 -16.61 43.56 -27.06
CA SER A 21 -15.52 44.56 -27.05
C SER A 21 -15.68 45.53 -25.84
N THR A 22 -14.69 46.34 -25.49
CA THR A 22 -14.76 47.40 -24.45
C THR A 22 -15.26 48.76 -24.94
N ILE A 23 -15.97 49.52 -24.09
CA ILE A 23 -16.13 50.98 -24.17
C ILE A 23 -16.01 51.58 -22.76
N ILE A 24 -15.30 52.71 -22.65
CA ILE A 24 -15.19 53.53 -21.43
C ILE A 24 -16.16 54.72 -21.58
N ASN A 25 -16.78 55.16 -20.49
CA ASN A 25 -17.19 56.56 -20.40
C ASN A 25 -17.16 57.07 -18.96
N ALA A 26 -16.80 58.34 -18.77
CA ALA A 26 -16.67 58.98 -17.46
C ALA A 26 -17.39 60.33 -17.47
N CYS A 27 -18.14 60.63 -16.40
CA CYS A 27 -18.73 61.94 -16.16
C CYS A 27 -18.43 62.39 -14.73
N THR A 28 -18.01 63.65 -14.58
CA THR A 28 -17.63 64.28 -13.32
C THR A 28 -18.83 64.97 -12.65
N GLY A 29 -18.92 64.88 -11.32
CA GLY A 29 -19.84 65.70 -10.51
C GLY A 29 -19.14 66.13 -9.21
N SER A 30 -19.24 67.42 -8.86
CA SER A 30 -18.50 68.05 -7.76
C SER A 30 -19.42 68.57 -6.66
N GLY A 31 -19.12 68.33 -5.38
CA GLY A 31 -19.84 68.96 -4.26
C GLY A 31 -19.36 68.56 -2.86
N SER A 32 -18.72 69.51 -2.17
CA SER A 32 -18.64 69.70 -0.70
C SER A 32 -18.51 68.49 0.26
N ALA A 33 -17.37 68.46 0.97
CA ALA A 33 -17.25 68.00 2.36
C ALA A 33 -17.91 69.03 3.33
N PRO A 34 -18.11 68.77 4.66
CA PRO A 34 -17.52 67.70 5.46
C PRO A 34 -18.49 66.90 6.38
N ASP A 35 -18.09 65.69 6.74
CA ASP A 35 -17.65 65.36 8.11
C ASP A 35 -16.96 63.98 8.10
N THR A 36 -16.11 63.67 9.09
CA THR A 36 -15.26 62.46 9.06
C THR A 36 -15.83 61.32 9.91
N PRO A 37 -16.39 60.24 9.31
CA PRO A 37 -16.62 59.00 10.04
C PRO A 37 -15.27 58.31 10.24
N GLN A 38 -15.00 57.79 11.44
CA GLN A 38 -13.87 56.88 11.62
C GLN A 38 -14.06 55.66 10.72
N ALA A 39 -13.07 55.35 9.88
CA ALA A 39 -13.07 54.10 9.14
C ALA A 39 -13.14 52.93 10.14
N PRO A 40 -14.02 51.92 9.93
CA PRO A 40 -14.05 50.76 10.80
C PRO A 40 -12.67 50.11 10.79
N THR A 41 -12.10 49.87 11.98
CA THR A 41 -10.79 49.26 12.13
C THR A 41 -10.72 47.98 11.33
N SER A 42 -9.80 47.93 10.36
CA SER A 42 -9.55 46.71 9.57
C SER A 42 -9.26 45.57 10.54
N VAL A 43 -10.10 44.53 10.52
CA VAL A 43 -9.79 43.27 11.17
C VAL A 43 -8.63 42.68 10.40
N ALA A 44 -7.42 42.92 10.92
CA ALA A 44 -6.19 42.41 10.31
C ALA A 44 -6.29 40.88 10.28
N SER A 45 -6.35 40.32 9.07
CA SER A 45 -6.12 38.91 8.84
C SER A 45 -4.73 38.58 9.39
N LYS A 46 -4.66 37.88 10.51
CA LYS A 46 -3.38 37.36 11.02
C LYS A 46 -2.82 36.43 9.95
N GLU A 47 -1.70 36.81 9.35
CA GLU A 47 -0.96 35.94 8.47
C GLU A 47 -0.51 34.69 9.26
N ALA A 48 -0.56 33.53 8.60
CA ALA A 48 -0.20 32.27 9.22
C ALA A 48 1.28 32.27 9.62
N SER A 49 1.58 31.65 10.75
CA SER A 49 2.96 31.50 11.21
C SER A 49 3.66 30.41 10.38
N LEU A 50 4.64 30.83 9.56
CA LEU A 50 5.48 29.97 8.70
C LEU A 50 6.48 29.08 9.49
N GLU A 51 6.25 28.97 10.81
CA GLU A 51 7.00 28.20 11.80
C GLU A 51 5.99 27.56 12.77
N GLY A 52 4.94 26.94 12.20
CA GLY A 52 3.90 26.19 12.91
C GLY A 52 2.68 27.00 13.37
N PRO A 53 1.53 26.34 13.62
CA PRO A 53 0.29 26.97 14.08
C PRO A 53 0.43 27.55 15.49
N ARG A 54 -0.14 28.75 15.70
CA ARG A 54 -0.03 29.52 16.96
C ARG A 54 -1.33 30.16 17.44
N ASP A 55 -2.35 30.27 16.59
CA ASP A 55 -3.67 30.81 16.93
C ASP A 55 -4.74 29.77 16.61
N ALA A 56 -5.55 29.40 17.61
CA ALA A 56 -6.57 28.37 17.48
C ALA A 56 -7.69 28.74 16.49
N LYS A 57 -8.01 30.04 16.33
CA LYS A 57 -9.09 30.48 15.43
C LYS A 57 -8.65 30.52 13.97
N GLU A 58 -7.39 30.87 13.73
CA GLU A 58 -6.78 30.80 12.40
C GLU A 58 -6.67 29.33 11.96
N LEU A 59 -6.19 28.46 12.84
CA LEU A 59 -6.15 27.02 12.60
C LEU A 59 -7.53 26.38 12.39
N GLU A 60 -8.55 26.79 13.16
CA GLU A 60 -9.92 26.33 12.95
C GLU A 60 -10.47 26.79 11.59
N ALA A 61 -10.23 28.04 11.19
CA ALA A 61 -10.66 28.55 9.88
C ALA A 61 -9.94 27.87 8.70
N PHE A 62 -8.63 27.59 8.84
CA PHE A 62 -7.87 26.77 7.90
C PHE A 62 -8.46 25.36 7.77
N ALA A 63 -8.69 24.70 8.92
CA ALA A 63 -9.21 23.34 8.98
C ALA A 63 -10.62 23.25 8.35
N ASP A 64 -11.51 24.18 8.68
CA ASP A 64 -12.88 24.20 8.15
C ASP A 64 -12.92 24.34 6.62
N GLY A 65 -11.98 25.09 6.03
CA GLY A 65 -11.81 25.17 4.58
C GLY A 65 -11.35 23.85 3.96
N ILE A 66 -10.21 23.31 4.41
CA ILE A 66 -9.64 22.10 3.80
C ILE A 66 -10.53 20.86 3.98
N PHE A 67 -11.20 20.70 5.14
CA PHE A 67 -12.12 19.57 5.34
C PHE A 67 -13.39 19.68 4.50
N ALA A 68 -13.92 20.89 4.25
CA ALA A 68 -15.08 21.06 3.38
C ALA A 68 -14.82 20.62 1.93
N ASP A 69 -13.66 20.97 1.38
CA ASP A 69 -13.27 20.56 0.02
C ASP A 69 -12.78 19.10 -0.04
N ALA A 70 -11.96 18.66 0.91
CA ALA A 70 -11.41 17.30 0.90
C ALA A 70 -12.49 16.22 1.11
N MET A 71 -13.41 16.40 2.08
CA MET A 71 -14.49 15.44 2.30
C MET A 71 -15.43 15.34 1.07
N LYS A 72 -15.68 16.47 0.40
CA LYS A 72 -16.44 16.53 -0.85
C LYS A 72 -15.72 15.87 -2.02
N LYS A 73 -14.40 16.02 -2.13
CA LYS A 73 -13.55 15.36 -3.15
C LYS A 73 -13.57 13.84 -3.04
N TYR A 74 -13.54 13.31 -1.82
CA TYR A 74 -13.43 11.87 -1.54
C TYR A 74 -14.74 11.17 -1.15
N THR A 75 -15.87 11.88 -1.09
CA THR A 75 -17.16 11.36 -0.59
C THR A 75 -17.10 10.88 0.87
N THR A 76 -16.19 11.45 1.66
CA THR A 76 -16.00 11.13 3.07
C THR A 76 -17.17 11.65 3.90
N VAL A 77 -17.74 10.80 4.76
CA VAL A 77 -18.99 11.10 5.46
C VAL A 77 -18.76 11.91 6.74
N GLY A 78 -17.68 11.62 7.46
CA GLY A 78 -17.27 12.29 8.69
C GLY A 78 -15.78 12.13 8.98
N SER A 79 -15.22 13.09 9.71
CA SER A 79 -13.82 13.08 10.16
C SER A 79 -13.67 13.78 11.51
N ASN A 80 -12.70 13.36 12.32
CA ASN A 80 -12.14 14.21 13.38
C ASN A 80 -10.74 14.70 12.98
N PHE A 81 -10.34 15.84 13.56
CA PHE A 81 -9.03 16.44 13.40
C PHE A 81 -8.61 17.10 14.71
N ALA A 82 -7.39 16.82 15.16
CA ALA A 82 -6.82 17.44 16.34
C ALA A 82 -5.35 17.79 16.15
N VAL A 83 -4.95 18.94 16.69
CA VAL A 83 -3.62 19.52 16.52
C VAL A 83 -3.08 19.94 17.88
N VAL A 84 -1.86 19.53 18.17
CA VAL A 84 -1.09 19.97 19.33
C VAL A 84 0.14 20.74 18.87
N SER A 85 0.43 21.85 19.53
CA SER A 85 1.58 22.72 19.23
C SER A 85 2.05 23.38 20.52
N ASN A 86 3.36 23.39 20.74
CA ASN A 86 4.03 24.09 21.85
C ASN A 86 3.41 23.76 23.23
N GLY A 87 3.16 22.47 23.48
CA GLY A 87 2.59 21.97 24.73
C GLY A 87 1.10 22.28 24.95
N LYS A 88 0.34 22.60 23.90
CA LYS A 88 -1.09 22.91 23.97
C LYS A 88 -1.87 22.19 22.88
N VAL A 89 -3.10 21.77 23.18
CA VAL A 89 -4.11 21.47 22.17
C VAL A 89 -4.57 22.80 21.56
N LEU A 90 -4.42 22.97 20.24
CA LEU A 90 -4.92 24.14 19.52
C LEU A 90 -6.26 23.87 18.84
N LEU A 91 -6.52 22.62 18.46
CA LEU A 91 -7.78 22.18 17.86
C LEU A 91 -8.07 20.72 18.27
N SER A 92 -9.34 20.40 18.51
CA SER A 92 -9.89 19.05 18.60
C SER A 92 -11.35 19.15 18.13
N LYS A 93 -11.63 18.80 16.87
CA LYS A 93 -12.89 19.13 16.19
C LYS A 93 -13.38 17.97 15.32
N GLY A 94 -14.70 17.86 15.18
CA GLY A 94 -15.36 16.92 14.29
C GLY A 94 -16.02 17.62 13.09
N TYR A 95 -16.11 16.88 11.99
CA TYR A 95 -16.62 17.30 10.69
C TYR A 95 -17.58 16.24 10.15
N GLY A 96 -18.70 16.65 9.55
CA GLY A 96 -19.69 15.73 8.97
C GLY A 96 -20.33 14.80 10.02
N TYR A 97 -20.58 13.55 9.62
CA TYR A 97 -21.37 12.60 10.40
C TYR A 97 -20.59 11.34 10.77
N ALA A 98 -20.66 10.97 12.05
CA ALA A 98 -20.27 9.65 12.53
C ALA A 98 -21.20 8.58 11.95
N ASP A 99 -22.50 8.90 11.86
CA ASP A 99 -23.52 8.11 11.17
C ASP A 99 -24.46 9.08 10.44
N ARG A 100 -24.44 9.08 9.10
CA ARG A 100 -25.21 9.97 8.24
C ARG A 100 -26.69 9.59 8.19
N GLU A 101 -27.00 8.31 8.24
CA GLU A 101 -28.34 7.76 8.16
C GLU A 101 -29.15 8.12 9.43
N ASN A 102 -28.51 8.04 10.60
CA ASN A 102 -29.04 8.48 11.89
C ASN A 102 -28.72 9.95 12.23
N LYS A 103 -27.97 10.66 11.37
CA LYS A 103 -27.56 12.07 11.50
C LYS A 103 -26.75 12.39 12.76
N ILE A 104 -25.98 11.44 13.26
CA ILE A 104 -25.07 11.61 14.40
C ILE A 104 -23.83 12.37 13.91
N PRO A 105 -23.55 13.60 14.38
CA PRO A 105 -22.37 14.35 13.95
C PRO A 105 -21.08 13.69 14.44
N VAL A 106 -19.94 13.95 13.80
CA VAL A 106 -18.64 13.66 14.42
C VAL A 106 -18.31 14.71 15.47
N ASP A 107 -17.78 14.27 16.61
CA ASP A 107 -17.14 15.10 17.62
C ASP A 107 -15.75 14.54 18.00
N SER A 108 -15.08 15.18 18.94
CA SER A 108 -13.75 14.77 19.42
C SER A 108 -13.76 13.47 20.27
N SER A 109 -14.94 13.04 20.71
CA SER A 109 -15.20 11.82 21.50
C SER A 109 -15.65 10.62 20.66
N THR A 110 -15.89 10.85 19.37
CA THR A 110 -16.33 9.85 18.40
C THR A 110 -15.22 8.83 18.18
N VAL A 111 -15.56 7.55 18.29
CA VAL A 111 -14.62 6.43 18.21
C VAL A 111 -14.42 6.01 16.76
N PHE A 112 -13.17 5.91 16.34
CA PHE A 112 -12.79 5.34 15.04
C PHE A 112 -11.87 4.15 15.26
N GLN A 113 -11.84 3.22 14.29
CA GLN A 113 -10.73 2.28 14.18
C GLN A 113 -9.53 3.02 13.59
N ILE A 114 -8.35 2.84 14.17
CA ILE A 114 -7.14 3.60 13.79
C ILE A 114 -6.22 2.79 12.87
N GLY A 115 -6.59 1.55 12.55
CA GLY A 115 -5.83 0.66 11.69
C GLY A 115 -4.36 0.61 12.08
N SER A 116 -3.47 0.69 11.09
CA SER A 116 -2.02 0.62 11.31
C SER A 116 -1.37 1.75 12.12
N VAL A 117 -2.10 2.78 12.59
CA VAL A 117 -1.61 3.66 13.68
C VAL A 117 -1.30 2.83 14.94
N THR A 118 -2.02 1.72 15.16
CA THR A 118 -1.74 0.70 16.19
C THR A 118 -0.24 0.32 16.29
N LYS A 119 0.50 0.34 15.17
CA LYS A 119 1.93 -0.02 15.14
C LYS A 119 2.80 0.88 16.03
N GLN A 120 2.49 2.18 16.14
CA GLN A 120 3.21 3.09 17.03
C GLN A 120 3.00 2.73 18.52
N PHE A 121 1.81 2.24 18.87
CA PHE A 121 1.47 1.78 20.22
C PHE A 121 2.17 0.45 20.55
N THR A 122 2.24 -0.47 19.60
CA THR A 122 3.01 -1.71 19.72
C THR A 122 4.51 -1.45 19.87
N ALA A 123 5.06 -0.52 19.07
CA ALA A 123 6.44 -0.08 19.21
C ALA A 123 6.71 0.58 20.57
N LEU A 124 5.82 1.46 21.03
CA LEU A 124 5.90 2.08 22.36
C LEU A 124 5.91 1.04 23.49
N ALA A 125 5.06 0.00 23.39
CA ALA A 125 5.01 -1.09 24.36
C ALA A 125 6.29 -1.95 24.37
N ALA A 126 6.86 -2.23 23.19
CA ALA A 126 8.16 -2.92 23.08
C ALA A 126 9.30 -2.06 23.63
N MET A 127 9.37 -0.77 23.28
CA MET A 127 10.37 0.17 23.78
C MET A 127 10.28 0.38 25.30
N GLN A 128 9.07 0.35 25.89
CA GLN A 128 8.93 0.31 27.35
C GLN A 128 9.58 -0.92 27.99
N LEU A 129 9.65 -2.07 27.29
CA LEU A 129 10.36 -3.25 27.78
C LEU A 129 11.88 -3.15 27.54
N VAL A 130 12.31 -2.38 26.53
CA VAL A 130 13.74 -2.01 26.34
C VAL A 130 14.21 -1.09 27.47
N ASP A 131 13.46 -0.03 27.79
CA ASP A 131 13.74 0.86 28.93
C ASP A 131 13.80 0.09 30.27
N LYS A 132 12.94 -0.94 30.43
CA LYS A 132 12.89 -1.82 31.61
C LYS A 132 13.94 -2.95 31.58
N GLY A 133 14.84 -2.99 30.59
CA GLY A 133 15.88 -4.03 30.45
C GLY A 133 15.36 -5.46 30.24
N LYS A 134 14.12 -5.60 29.77
CA LYS A 134 13.43 -6.90 29.55
C LYS A 134 13.50 -7.40 28.11
N ILE A 135 13.72 -6.51 27.15
CA ILE A 135 13.95 -6.83 25.73
C ILE A 135 15.20 -6.08 25.30
N ASP A 136 16.15 -6.77 24.68
CA ASP A 136 17.20 -6.14 23.89
C ASP A 136 16.74 -6.08 22.42
N LEU A 137 16.88 -4.91 21.79
CA LEU A 137 16.42 -4.69 20.42
C LEU A 137 17.10 -5.62 19.40
N HIS A 138 18.32 -6.09 19.69
CA HIS A 138 19.17 -6.83 18.78
C HIS A 138 19.40 -8.29 19.20
N HIS A 139 18.73 -8.79 20.24
CA HIS A 139 18.68 -10.23 20.58
C HIS A 139 17.81 -11.03 19.60
N ASP A 140 17.92 -12.37 19.58
CA ASP A 140 17.04 -13.20 18.74
C ASP A 140 15.62 -13.11 19.30
N ILE A 141 14.65 -12.75 18.46
CA ILE A 141 13.26 -12.60 18.84
C ILE A 141 12.70 -13.85 19.55
N GLN A 142 13.19 -15.06 19.20
CA GLN A 142 12.74 -16.32 19.79
C GLN A 142 13.03 -16.45 21.28
N GLU A 143 13.95 -15.66 21.84
CA GLU A 143 14.15 -15.52 23.29
C GLU A 143 12.90 -14.93 23.99
N TYR A 144 12.05 -14.22 23.24
CA TYR A 144 10.88 -13.48 23.73
C TYR A 144 9.54 -14.08 23.31
N LEU A 145 9.50 -15.25 22.65
CA LEU A 145 8.27 -15.84 22.06
C LEU A 145 7.74 -17.09 22.80
N GLY A 146 8.04 -17.27 24.10
CA GLY A 146 7.48 -18.38 24.89
C GLY A 146 7.84 -19.79 24.38
N GLY A 147 8.92 -19.91 23.61
CA GLY A 147 9.36 -21.16 22.97
C GLY A 147 8.86 -21.39 21.54
N MET A 148 7.93 -20.56 21.04
CA MET A 148 7.49 -20.56 19.64
C MET A 148 8.68 -20.38 18.69
N LYS A 149 8.66 -21.06 17.53
CA LYS A 149 9.75 -21.07 16.56
C LYS A 149 9.40 -20.28 15.31
N VAL A 150 10.38 -19.53 14.82
CA VAL A 150 10.29 -18.76 13.57
C VAL A 150 11.17 -19.45 12.53
N PRO A 151 10.60 -20.05 11.48
CA PRO A 151 11.39 -20.63 10.38
C PRO A 151 12.26 -19.56 9.72
N ASN A 152 13.54 -19.83 9.56
CA ASN A 152 14.50 -18.87 9.03
C ASN A 152 15.58 -19.60 8.21
N THR A 153 15.70 -19.26 6.93
CA THR A 153 16.63 -19.90 5.98
C THR A 153 17.89 -19.08 5.72
N THR A 154 18.07 -17.94 6.40
CA THR A 154 19.04 -16.89 6.04
C THR A 154 20.33 -16.92 6.85
N GLY A 155 20.37 -17.65 7.97
CA GLY A 155 21.51 -17.71 8.88
C GLY A 155 21.72 -16.45 9.74
N LYS A 156 21.03 -15.33 9.49
CA LYS A 156 20.97 -14.18 10.39
C LYS A 156 19.80 -14.34 11.37
N LYS A 157 20.01 -14.03 12.65
CA LYS A 157 18.92 -13.91 13.63
C LYS A 157 17.92 -12.83 13.22
N LEU A 158 16.64 -13.06 13.51
CA LEU A 158 15.59 -12.05 13.45
C LEU A 158 15.49 -11.39 14.83
N THR A 159 15.41 -10.06 14.89
CA THR A 159 15.45 -9.29 16.14
C THR A 159 14.22 -8.40 16.32
N MET A 160 13.98 -7.89 17.53
CA MET A 160 12.88 -6.95 17.78
C MET A 160 13.05 -5.65 16.95
N TYR A 161 14.29 -5.20 16.74
CA TYR A 161 14.61 -4.09 15.85
C TYR A 161 14.11 -4.32 14.43
N ASP A 162 14.34 -5.51 13.85
CA ASP A 162 13.93 -5.82 12.48
C ASP A 162 12.39 -5.84 12.33
N LEU A 163 11.67 -6.25 13.38
CA LEU A 163 10.20 -6.20 13.40
C LEU A 163 9.70 -4.76 13.40
N LEU A 164 10.25 -3.91 14.28
CA LEU A 164 9.77 -2.53 14.48
C LEU A 164 10.26 -1.54 13.41
N THR A 165 11.28 -1.93 12.63
CA THR A 165 11.81 -1.19 11.47
C THR A 165 11.44 -1.82 10.13
N TYR A 166 10.51 -2.78 10.10
CA TYR A 166 9.98 -3.41 8.88
C TYR A 166 11.04 -4.08 7.98
N THR A 167 12.13 -4.60 8.56
CA THR A 167 13.23 -5.28 7.86
C THR A 167 13.31 -6.77 8.19
N SER A 168 12.19 -7.35 8.64
CA SER A 168 12.03 -8.74 9.11
C SER A 168 12.35 -9.84 8.08
N GLY A 169 12.17 -9.57 6.79
CA GLY A 169 12.49 -10.51 5.71
C GLY A 169 11.51 -11.69 5.52
N PHE A 170 10.33 -11.65 6.12
CA PHE A 170 9.28 -12.67 5.98
C PHE A 170 8.77 -12.84 4.53
N ASP A 171 8.43 -14.06 4.13
CA ASP A 171 7.84 -14.38 2.82
C ASP A 171 6.38 -13.94 2.68
N LYS A 172 5.57 -14.05 3.75
CA LYS A 172 4.14 -13.66 3.75
C LYS A 172 3.83 -12.60 4.84
N PRO A 173 4.34 -11.36 4.71
CA PRO A 173 4.24 -10.29 5.73
C PRO A 173 2.81 -9.81 6.04
N ASP A 174 1.84 -10.14 5.19
CA ASP A 174 0.43 -9.76 5.35
C ASP A 174 -0.51 -10.94 5.69
N ILE A 175 0.00 -12.15 5.97
CA ILE A 175 -0.84 -13.36 6.12
C ILE A 175 -1.93 -13.27 7.22
N LEU A 176 -1.68 -12.52 8.30
CA LEU A 176 -2.64 -12.24 9.37
C LEU A 176 -3.46 -10.94 9.18
N SER A 177 -3.57 -10.44 7.94
CA SER A 177 -4.23 -9.16 7.66
C SER A 177 -5.74 -9.21 7.52
N GLY A 178 -6.33 -10.41 7.46
CA GLY A 178 -7.76 -10.61 7.19
C GLY A 178 -8.70 -9.93 8.20
N SER A 179 -9.82 -9.43 7.67
CA SER A 179 -10.95 -8.90 8.42
C SER A 179 -12.25 -9.32 7.73
N THR A 180 -13.33 -9.47 8.50
CA THR A 180 -14.69 -9.81 8.00
C THR A 180 -15.73 -9.56 9.12
N PRO A 181 -17.02 -9.34 8.82
CA PRO A 181 -18.04 -9.06 9.84
C PRO A 181 -18.27 -10.20 10.84
N GLU A 182 -18.06 -11.45 10.44
CA GLU A 182 -18.19 -12.63 11.31
C GLU A 182 -17.21 -12.58 12.50
N TYR A 183 -16.06 -11.91 12.34
CA TYR A 183 -15.01 -11.85 13.36
C TYR A 183 -15.32 -10.84 14.49
N VAL A 184 -16.30 -9.94 14.31
CA VAL A 184 -16.62 -8.87 15.29
C VAL A 184 -17.00 -9.43 16.66
N ASN A 185 -17.72 -10.56 16.68
CA ASN A 185 -18.25 -11.19 17.89
C ASN A 185 -17.52 -12.49 18.25
N GLN A 186 -16.32 -12.71 17.71
CA GLN A 186 -15.50 -13.91 17.96
C GLN A 186 -14.17 -13.53 18.62
N PHE A 187 -13.65 -14.43 19.44
CA PHE A 187 -12.31 -14.29 20.03
C PHE A 187 -11.34 -15.28 19.37
N PHE A 188 -10.41 -14.75 18.59
CA PHE A 188 -9.30 -15.49 18.01
C PHE A 188 -8.02 -15.14 18.80
N PRO A 189 -7.54 -16.04 19.68
CA PRO A 189 -6.31 -15.80 20.42
C PRO A 189 -5.09 -15.70 19.48
N MET A 190 -4.12 -14.89 19.92
CA MET A 190 -3.00 -14.46 19.08
C MET A 190 -1.96 -15.57 18.84
N LYS A 191 -1.72 -16.42 19.84
CA LYS A 191 -0.74 -17.51 19.75
C LYS A 191 -1.12 -18.51 18.67
N GLU A 192 -2.33 -19.05 18.73
CA GLU A 192 -2.87 -20.03 17.78
C GLU A 192 -2.99 -19.45 16.36
N SER A 193 -3.24 -18.13 16.26
CA SER A 193 -3.22 -17.42 14.97
C SER A 193 -1.81 -17.34 14.39
N LEU A 194 -0.78 -17.06 15.21
CA LEU A 194 0.63 -17.06 14.80
C LEU A 194 1.13 -18.48 14.46
N GLU A 195 0.86 -19.47 15.30
CA GLU A 195 1.29 -20.87 15.10
C GLU A 195 0.71 -21.48 13.82
N ALA A 196 -0.55 -21.20 13.50
CA ALA A 196 -1.20 -21.70 12.28
C ALA A 196 -0.79 -20.97 10.99
N ASN A 197 -0.07 -19.84 11.07
CA ASN A 197 0.22 -18.97 9.91
C ASN A 197 1.67 -18.44 9.90
N MET A 198 2.60 -19.08 10.63
CA MET A 198 3.98 -18.57 10.79
C MET A 198 4.72 -18.53 9.43
N PRO A 199 5.07 -17.33 8.91
CA PRO A 199 5.84 -17.18 7.68
C PRO A 199 7.30 -17.53 7.90
N THR A 200 8.02 -17.76 6.80
CA THR A 200 9.46 -18.04 6.84
C THR A 200 10.25 -16.75 6.60
N VAL A 201 11.27 -16.49 7.41
CA VAL A 201 12.30 -15.48 7.12
C VAL A 201 13.15 -16.00 5.96
N VAL A 202 12.95 -15.44 4.76
CA VAL A 202 13.60 -15.86 3.51
C VAL A 202 14.55 -14.80 2.92
N ARG A 203 14.46 -13.55 3.40
CA ARG A 203 15.43 -12.48 3.11
C ARG A 203 16.17 -12.17 4.41
N PRO A 204 17.51 -12.00 4.41
CA PRO A 204 18.25 -11.81 5.66
C PRO A 204 17.78 -10.53 6.38
N PRO A 205 17.44 -10.59 7.68
CA PRO A 205 17.00 -9.41 8.42
C PRO A 205 17.97 -8.22 8.29
N GLY A 206 17.39 -7.02 8.29
CA GLY A 206 18.06 -5.75 8.06
C GLY A 206 18.32 -5.35 6.60
N GLU A 207 18.21 -6.25 5.61
CA GLU A 207 18.64 -5.95 4.22
C GLU A 207 17.60 -5.21 3.36
N ALA A 208 16.30 -5.40 3.61
CA ALA A 208 15.26 -4.86 2.75
C ALA A 208 14.01 -4.44 3.54
N TYR A 209 13.59 -3.18 3.38
CA TYR A 209 12.31 -2.72 3.90
C TYR A 209 11.16 -3.48 3.22
N THR A 210 10.23 -4.00 4.02
CA THR A 210 9.00 -4.66 3.56
C THR A 210 7.90 -4.31 4.55
N TYR A 211 6.84 -3.60 4.14
CA TYR A 211 5.75 -3.29 5.09
C TYR A 211 5.12 -4.57 5.61
N ASP A 212 5.00 -4.67 6.94
CA ASP A 212 4.84 -5.93 7.65
C ASP A 212 3.74 -5.82 8.71
N ASN A 213 2.66 -6.59 8.51
CA ASN A 213 1.61 -6.76 9.51
C ASN A 213 1.89 -7.98 10.41
N PHE A 214 2.59 -9.00 9.90
CA PHE A 214 2.96 -10.17 10.70
C PHE A 214 3.99 -9.80 11.77
N GLY A 215 5.09 -9.13 11.40
CA GLY A 215 6.17 -8.75 12.30
C GLY A 215 5.71 -7.87 13.46
N PHE A 216 4.84 -6.89 13.22
CA PHE A 216 4.24 -6.12 14.32
C PHE A 216 3.29 -6.96 15.20
N THR A 217 2.57 -7.93 14.63
CA THR A 217 1.74 -8.87 15.41
C THR A 217 2.63 -9.76 16.30
N LEU A 218 3.76 -10.24 15.77
CA LEU A 218 4.77 -11.00 16.50
C LEU A 218 5.44 -10.18 17.61
N ALA A 219 5.75 -8.90 17.35
CA ALA A 219 6.31 -7.99 18.35
C ALA A 219 5.34 -7.76 19.53
N GLY A 220 4.05 -7.56 19.27
CA GLY A 220 3.04 -7.44 20.31
C GLY A 220 2.73 -8.75 21.05
N TYR A 221 2.96 -9.90 20.43
CA TYR A 221 2.95 -11.20 21.11
C TYR A 221 4.17 -11.36 22.05
N ALA A 222 5.38 -10.98 21.60
CA ALA A 222 6.57 -10.96 22.44
C ALA A 222 6.42 -10.04 23.67
N VAL A 223 5.78 -8.86 23.52
CA VAL A 223 5.40 -7.99 24.65
C VAL A 223 4.54 -8.74 25.67
N GLY A 224 3.62 -9.60 25.23
CA GLY A 224 2.78 -10.41 26.11
C GLY A 224 3.55 -11.50 26.85
N GLU A 225 4.31 -12.32 26.12
CA GLU A 225 5.10 -13.43 26.69
C GLU A 225 6.15 -12.93 27.70
N VAL A 226 6.86 -11.83 27.42
CA VAL A 226 7.86 -11.21 28.32
C VAL A 226 7.25 -10.59 29.59
N THR A 227 5.92 -10.41 29.62
CA THR A 227 5.22 -9.76 30.74
C THR A 227 4.24 -10.66 31.48
N GLY A 228 3.85 -11.80 30.90
CA GLY A 228 2.77 -12.65 31.42
C GLY A 228 1.37 -12.04 31.27
N MET A 229 1.23 -10.97 30.48
CA MET A 229 -0.03 -10.27 30.21
C MET A 229 -0.49 -10.56 28.77
N SER A 230 -1.79 -10.53 28.49
CA SER A 230 -2.23 -10.35 27.09
C SER A 230 -1.84 -8.96 26.60
N PHE A 231 -1.59 -8.81 25.29
CA PHE A 231 -1.26 -7.52 24.70
C PHE A 231 -2.30 -6.44 25.03
N ALA A 232 -3.60 -6.78 24.99
CA ALA A 232 -4.67 -5.88 25.39
C ALA A 232 -4.57 -5.41 26.86
N GLN A 233 -4.16 -6.28 27.80
CA GLN A 233 -3.93 -5.91 29.20
C GLN A 233 -2.69 -5.02 29.36
N TYR A 234 -1.57 -5.36 28.72
CA TYR A 234 -0.35 -4.55 28.80
C TYR A 234 -0.62 -3.12 28.30
N MET A 235 -1.29 -2.98 27.16
CA MET A 235 -1.69 -1.70 26.58
C MET A 235 -2.62 -0.89 27.49
N GLU A 236 -3.65 -1.53 28.06
CA GLU A 236 -4.57 -0.92 29.02
C GLU A 236 -3.83 -0.39 30.27
N GLU A 237 -2.90 -1.16 30.84
CA GLU A 237 -2.27 -0.86 32.13
C GLU A 237 -1.00 -0.01 32.06
N ASN A 238 -0.18 -0.17 31.01
CA ASN A 238 1.12 0.50 30.89
C ASN A 238 1.08 1.72 29.95
N ILE A 239 0.05 1.84 29.10
CA ILE A 239 -0.07 2.94 28.12
C ILE A 239 -1.35 3.75 28.36
N PHE A 240 -2.54 3.14 28.22
CA PHE A 240 -3.81 3.89 28.19
C PHE A 240 -4.17 4.50 29.55
N LYS A 241 -4.18 3.72 30.64
CA LYS A 241 -4.46 4.23 32.00
C LYS A 241 -3.42 5.27 32.46
N PRO A 242 -2.10 5.11 32.25
CA PRO A 242 -1.11 6.14 32.56
C PRO A 242 -1.34 7.48 31.83
N LEU A 243 -1.68 7.44 30.53
CA LEU A 243 -2.00 8.60 29.70
C LEU A 243 -3.42 9.18 29.93
N GLY A 244 -4.34 8.42 30.53
CA GLY A 244 -5.76 8.79 30.67
C GLY A 244 -6.55 8.64 29.37
N MET A 245 -6.16 7.68 28.52
CA MET A 245 -6.80 7.40 27.22
C MET A 245 -8.01 6.46 27.39
N ASN A 246 -9.07 6.98 28.00
CA ASN A 246 -10.21 6.19 28.49
C ASN A 246 -11.19 5.72 27.39
N SER A 247 -11.06 6.20 26.15
CA SER A 247 -11.83 5.75 24.98
C SER A 247 -10.99 4.92 23.99
N THR A 248 -9.74 4.61 24.34
CA THR A 248 -8.79 3.89 23.48
C THR A 248 -8.71 2.43 23.88
N ASN A 249 -8.70 1.52 22.91
CA ASN A 249 -8.52 0.10 23.21
C ASN A 249 -8.04 -0.78 22.06
N VAL A 250 -7.53 -1.96 22.43
CA VAL A 250 -7.17 -3.05 21.50
C VAL A 250 -8.40 -3.86 21.09
N ARG A 251 -9.46 -3.90 21.91
CA ARG A 251 -10.69 -4.68 21.66
C ARG A 251 -11.92 -3.77 21.56
N PHE A 252 -12.92 -4.21 20.80
CA PHE A 252 -14.20 -3.52 20.64
C PHE A 252 -15.08 -3.68 21.91
N LYS A 253 -14.82 -2.87 22.94
CA LYS A 253 -15.67 -2.85 24.15
C LYS A 253 -17.07 -2.26 23.83
N PRO A 254 -18.17 -2.71 24.47
CA PRO A 254 -19.53 -2.29 24.11
C PRO A 254 -19.81 -0.77 24.21
N GLU A 255 -19.15 -0.06 25.13
CA GLU A 255 -19.25 1.40 25.31
C GLU A 255 -18.41 2.21 24.29
N LEU A 256 -17.51 1.54 23.57
CA LEU A 256 -16.77 2.11 22.44
C LEU A 256 -17.56 1.88 21.14
N LEU A 257 -18.11 0.67 20.95
CA LEU A 257 -19.01 0.35 19.83
C LEU A 257 -20.21 1.30 19.74
N LYS A 258 -20.82 1.67 20.88
CA LYS A 258 -21.93 2.65 20.95
C LYS A 258 -21.58 4.08 20.51
N ARG A 259 -20.29 4.40 20.36
CA ARG A 259 -19.78 5.70 19.89
C ARG A 259 -18.92 5.56 18.63
N MET A 260 -18.90 4.37 18.04
CA MET A 260 -18.12 4.12 16.84
C MET A 260 -18.79 4.80 15.65
N ALA A 261 -18.01 5.52 14.85
CA ALA A 261 -18.49 5.97 13.55
C ALA A 261 -18.88 4.75 12.70
N ALA A 262 -19.96 4.90 11.93
CA ALA A 262 -20.39 3.92 10.95
C ALA A 262 -19.39 3.90 9.78
N HIS A 263 -19.13 2.71 9.26
CA HIS A 263 -18.18 2.45 8.19
C HIS A 263 -18.79 2.78 6.83
N TYR A 264 -18.05 3.48 5.97
CA TYR A 264 -18.47 3.72 4.59
C TYR A 264 -17.39 3.33 3.58
N GLY A 265 -17.82 2.73 2.48
CA GLY A 265 -16.97 2.42 1.35
C GLY A 265 -16.50 3.67 0.59
N PRO A 266 -15.69 3.49 -0.48
CA PRO A 266 -15.02 4.58 -1.20
C PRO A 266 -15.97 5.54 -1.93
N LYS A 267 -17.26 5.23 -2.06
CA LYS A 267 -18.30 6.09 -2.68
C LYS A 267 -19.28 6.62 -1.64
N GLY A 268 -18.96 6.50 -0.35
CA GLY A 268 -19.84 6.88 0.76
C GLY A 268 -21.03 5.93 0.94
N GLU A 269 -20.97 4.70 0.42
CA GLU A 269 -21.97 3.65 0.68
C GLU A 269 -21.77 3.05 2.08
N LEU A 270 -22.84 2.83 2.85
CA LEU A 270 -22.75 2.24 4.19
C LEU A 270 -22.33 0.76 4.08
N ILE A 271 -21.32 0.35 4.85
CA ILE A 271 -20.80 -1.04 4.87
C ILE A 271 -20.76 -1.61 6.30
N PRO A 272 -20.73 -2.95 6.48
CA PRO A 272 -20.69 -3.54 7.81
C PRO A 272 -19.35 -3.28 8.53
N LEU A 273 -19.41 -3.19 9.87
CA LEU A 273 -18.24 -3.30 10.73
C LEU A 273 -17.57 -4.67 10.55
N GLU A 274 -16.25 -4.68 10.35
CA GLU A 274 -15.42 -5.90 10.34
C GLU A 274 -14.64 -6.08 11.64
N GLY A 275 -14.39 -7.35 12.00
CA GLY A 275 -13.49 -7.74 13.10
C GLY A 275 -12.23 -8.43 12.59
N PHE A 276 -11.35 -8.84 13.51
CA PHE A 276 -9.99 -9.31 13.19
C PHE A 276 -9.68 -10.71 13.70
N LYS A 277 -8.79 -11.40 12.97
CA LYS A 277 -8.14 -12.65 13.37
C LYS A 277 -6.61 -12.49 13.25
N PRO A 278 -5.84 -12.44 14.34
CA PRO A 278 -6.27 -12.51 15.74
C PRO A 278 -7.11 -11.30 16.19
N THR A 279 -7.86 -11.45 17.28
CA THR A 279 -8.69 -10.37 17.86
C THR A 279 -7.81 -9.31 18.52
N ASP A 280 -6.81 -9.74 19.30
CA ASP A 280 -5.71 -8.85 19.70
C ASP A 280 -4.76 -8.73 18.50
N ARG A 281 -4.84 -7.61 17.77
CA ARG A 281 -4.07 -7.38 16.54
C ARG A 281 -3.11 -6.18 16.70
N PRO A 282 -1.89 -6.37 17.26
CA PRO A 282 -0.87 -5.33 17.42
C PRO A 282 -0.41 -4.64 16.12
N SER A 283 -0.79 -5.17 14.95
CA SER A 283 -0.52 -4.58 13.64
C SER A 283 -1.57 -3.58 13.18
N GLY A 284 -2.79 -3.58 13.75
CA GLY A 284 -3.87 -2.73 13.23
C GLY A 284 -5.22 -2.70 13.96
N GLY A 285 -5.39 -3.38 15.10
CA GLY A 285 -6.73 -3.62 15.68
C GLY A 285 -7.32 -2.52 16.56
N MET A 286 -6.58 -1.44 16.87
CA MET A 286 -7.03 -0.49 17.89
C MET A 286 -8.17 0.45 17.45
N VAL A 287 -8.92 0.90 18.45
CA VAL A 287 -9.89 2.01 18.39
C VAL A 287 -9.42 3.16 19.27
N SER A 288 -9.73 4.41 18.87
CA SER A 288 -9.41 5.62 19.66
C SER A 288 -10.32 6.81 19.28
N THR A 289 -10.11 7.95 19.93
CA THR A 289 -10.81 9.23 19.70
C THR A 289 -9.79 10.38 19.62
N ALA A 290 -10.16 11.51 19.04
CA ALA A 290 -9.29 12.69 18.98
C ALA A 290 -8.83 13.15 20.39
N ASP A 291 -9.75 13.18 21.35
CA ASP A 291 -9.47 13.59 22.73
C ASP A 291 -8.53 12.64 23.50
N ASP A 292 -8.37 11.40 23.07
CA ASP A 292 -7.34 10.51 23.59
C ASP A 292 -6.02 10.69 22.83
N MET A 293 -6.08 10.81 21.50
CA MET A 293 -4.88 10.92 20.68
C MET A 293 -4.09 12.20 20.93
N VAL A 294 -4.72 13.32 21.29
CA VAL A 294 -3.97 14.52 21.73
C VAL A 294 -3.07 14.26 22.94
N LYS A 295 -3.45 13.34 23.85
CA LYS A 295 -2.64 12.96 25.02
C LYS A 295 -1.40 12.16 24.59
N TYR A 296 -1.57 11.28 23.61
CA TYR A 296 -0.51 10.50 23.00
C TYR A 296 0.48 11.37 22.22
N LEU A 297 -0.01 12.31 21.40
CA LEU A 297 0.83 13.27 20.68
C LEU A 297 1.61 14.17 21.65
N MET A 298 0.95 14.68 22.71
CA MET A 298 1.59 15.46 23.77
C MET A 298 2.70 14.69 24.48
N MET A 299 2.52 13.39 24.75
CA MET A 299 3.56 12.54 25.34
C MET A 299 4.81 12.46 24.45
N HIS A 300 4.64 12.24 23.14
CA HIS A 300 5.76 12.19 22.18
C HIS A 300 6.50 13.52 22.09
N LEU A 301 5.77 14.64 21.92
CA LEU A 301 6.38 15.98 21.84
C LEU A 301 7.07 16.40 23.14
N ASN A 302 6.53 15.98 24.29
CA ASN A 302 7.10 16.21 25.61
C ASN A 302 8.05 15.07 26.06
N LYS A 303 8.80 14.52 25.09
CA LYS A 303 9.93 13.58 25.26
C LYS A 303 9.62 12.36 26.13
N GLY A 304 8.42 11.81 25.99
CA GLY A 304 8.00 10.58 26.66
C GLY A 304 7.22 10.80 27.95
N THR A 305 6.97 12.06 28.33
CA THR A 305 6.33 12.41 29.60
C THR A 305 4.97 13.09 29.41
N TYR A 306 3.97 12.73 30.21
CA TYR A 306 2.63 13.33 30.17
C TYR A 306 1.99 13.35 31.57
N GLY A 307 1.34 14.46 31.93
CA GLY A 307 0.68 14.61 33.23
C GLY A 307 1.60 14.41 34.44
N GLY A 308 2.90 14.71 34.31
CA GLY A 308 3.91 14.48 35.35
C GLY A 308 4.40 13.03 35.48
N LYS A 309 4.01 12.12 34.58
CA LYS A 309 4.49 10.73 34.51
C LYS A 309 5.43 10.55 33.32
N GLU A 310 6.49 9.78 33.50
CA GLU A 310 7.24 9.21 32.38
C GLU A 310 6.52 7.96 31.86
N ILE A 311 6.32 7.88 30.55
CA ILE A 311 5.68 6.77 29.83
C ILE A 311 6.71 5.99 29.01
N LEU A 312 7.72 6.70 28.49
CA LEU A 312 8.89 6.14 27.81
C LEU A 312 10.09 7.06 28.08
N SER A 313 11.31 6.54 28.10
CA SER A 313 12.49 7.36 28.29
C SER A 313 12.71 8.32 27.10
N PRO A 314 13.32 9.51 27.31
CA PRO A 314 13.65 10.44 26.23
C PRO A 314 14.51 9.82 25.13
N LYS A 315 15.41 8.88 25.48
CA LYS A 315 16.26 8.14 24.53
C LYS A 315 15.42 7.22 23.64
N SER A 316 14.48 6.49 24.22
CA SER A 316 13.62 5.58 23.47
C SER A 316 12.62 6.35 22.57
N ILE A 317 12.19 7.56 22.98
CA ILE A 317 11.46 8.49 22.09
C ILE A 317 12.35 8.98 20.94
N GLU A 318 13.59 9.37 21.21
CA GLU A 318 14.57 9.76 20.19
C GLU A 318 14.79 8.62 19.16
N GLN A 319 14.85 7.36 19.58
CA GLN A 319 14.93 6.22 18.66
C GLN A 319 13.63 5.98 17.87
N MET A 320 12.45 6.26 18.44
CA MET A 320 11.17 6.21 17.72
C MET A 320 10.99 7.37 16.73
N HIS A 321 11.66 8.50 16.93
CA HIS A 321 11.65 9.65 16.01
C HIS A 321 12.82 9.64 15.01
N THR A 322 13.90 8.89 15.29
CA THR A 322 15.06 8.81 14.39
C THR A 322 14.87 7.76 13.30
N TYR A 323 15.12 8.14 12.05
CA TYR A 323 15.11 7.20 10.92
C TYR A 323 16.22 6.15 11.01
N GLN A 324 15.85 4.90 10.71
CA GLN A 324 16.69 3.72 10.84
C GLN A 324 17.03 3.07 9.49
N VAL A 325 16.20 3.28 8.45
CA VAL A 325 16.34 2.64 7.14
C VAL A 325 16.40 3.68 6.02
N PHE A 326 17.43 3.55 5.18
CA PHE A 326 17.82 4.50 4.14
C PHE A 326 18.24 3.75 2.85
N PRO A 327 17.33 3.52 1.89
CA PRO A 327 17.67 3.06 0.54
C PRO A 327 18.62 4.01 -0.22
N ASP A 328 18.71 5.28 0.19
CA ASP A 328 19.84 6.18 -0.06
C ASP A 328 19.93 7.17 1.12
N LYS A 329 21.08 7.84 1.30
CA LYS A 329 21.31 8.88 2.31
C LYS A 329 20.22 9.97 2.32
N GLU A 330 19.58 10.24 1.17
CA GLU A 330 18.54 11.26 1.02
C GLU A 330 17.11 10.73 1.17
N PHE A 331 16.88 9.41 1.23
CA PHE A 331 15.55 8.82 1.31
C PHE A 331 15.37 8.01 2.60
N PRO A 332 15.07 8.68 3.73
CA PRO A 332 14.58 8.00 4.93
C PRO A 332 13.25 7.28 4.66
N VAL A 333 13.09 6.07 5.19
CA VAL A 333 11.90 5.23 4.96
C VAL A 333 11.11 4.96 6.24
N THR A 334 11.78 4.61 7.35
CA THR A 334 11.10 4.24 8.61
C THR A 334 11.99 4.44 9.83
N THR A 335 11.35 4.67 10.98
CA THR A 335 11.94 4.70 12.32
C THR A 335 11.62 3.39 13.06
N ILE A 336 11.81 3.35 14.39
CA ILE A 336 11.11 2.38 15.25
C ILE A 336 9.62 2.81 15.38
N GLY A 337 8.75 2.21 14.57
CA GLY A 337 7.29 2.35 14.65
C GLY A 337 6.63 3.48 13.85
N PHE A 338 7.38 4.50 13.38
CA PHE A 338 6.90 5.52 12.44
C PHE A 338 7.51 5.35 11.05
N GLU A 339 6.96 6.05 10.06
CA GLU A 339 7.31 5.95 8.63
C GLU A 339 7.62 7.33 8.04
N GLY A 340 8.30 7.36 6.90
CA GLY A 340 8.84 8.57 6.25
C GLY A 340 8.36 8.82 4.82
N TYR A 341 7.15 8.38 4.49
CA TYR A 341 6.62 8.54 3.13
C TYR A 341 6.22 9.98 2.85
N PHE A 342 6.11 10.31 1.56
CA PHE A 342 5.75 11.65 1.08
C PHE A 342 6.79 12.72 1.46
N LYS A 343 8.09 12.41 1.30
CA LYS A 343 9.21 13.36 1.51
C LYS A 343 8.98 14.67 0.76
N GLU A 344 8.37 14.63 -0.42
CA GLU A 344 8.00 15.80 -1.22
C GLU A 344 7.01 16.74 -0.50
N LYS A 345 6.15 16.20 0.37
CA LYS A 345 5.17 16.94 1.20
C LYS A 345 5.73 17.36 2.56
N MET A 346 6.91 16.87 2.95
CA MET A 346 7.57 17.25 4.21
C MET A 346 8.15 18.68 4.20
N ASN A 347 8.22 19.36 3.04
CA ASN A 347 8.76 20.72 2.90
C ASN A 347 10.12 20.94 3.56
N GLY A 348 11.00 19.92 3.49
CA GLY A 348 12.33 19.94 4.08
C GLY A 348 12.37 19.89 5.62
N GLN A 349 11.23 19.71 6.28
CA GLN A 349 11.17 19.48 7.73
C GLN A 349 11.53 18.02 8.04
N HIS A 350 12.02 17.77 9.25
CA HIS A 350 11.96 16.43 9.82
C HIS A 350 10.51 16.16 10.25
N VAL A 351 9.93 15.10 9.70
CA VAL A 351 8.55 14.68 9.96
C VAL A 351 8.55 13.18 10.19
N VAL A 352 7.84 12.69 11.19
CA VAL A 352 7.58 11.25 11.34
C VAL A 352 6.08 11.00 11.39
N LEU A 353 5.59 10.03 10.61
CA LEU A 353 4.15 9.83 10.40
C LEU A 353 3.74 8.35 10.46
N LYS A 354 2.44 8.11 10.52
CA LYS A 354 1.85 6.78 10.28
C LYS A 354 0.43 6.91 9.77
N GLY A 355 0.19 6.42 8.55
CA GLY A 355 -1.16 6.16 8.05
C GLY A 355 -1.70 4.84 8.60
N GLY A 356 -3.01 4.78 8.84
CA GLY A 356 -3.69 3.59 9.35
C GLY A 356 -5.08 3.42 8.75
N ASN A 357 -5.24 2.41 7.89
CA ASN A 357 -6.49 2.08 7.22
C ASN A 357 -6.95 0.66 7.61
N VAL A 358 -8.27 0.49 7.70
CA VAL A 358 -9.04 -0.76 7.73
C VAL A 358 -10.34 -0.51 6.96
N THR A 359 -11.03 -1.56 6.51
CA THR A 359 -12.28 -1.47 5.74
C THR A 359 -13.25 -0.42 6.33
N GLY A 360 -13.48 0.68 5.61
CA GLY A 360 -14.37 1.78 5.97
C GLY A 360 -13.87 2.81 7.00
N HIS A 361 -12.66 2.66 7.55
CA HIS A 361 -12.05 3.56 8.55
C HIS A 361 -10.58 3.85 8.25
N SER A 362 -10.24 5.13 8.09
CA SER A 362 -8.88 5.60 7.80
C SER A 362 -8.40 6.62 8.85
N SER A 363 -7.08 6.77 8.99
CA SER A 363 -6.45 7.67 9.96
C SER A 363 -5.02 8.04 9.61
N LEU A 364 -4.53 9.16 10.16
CA LEU A 364 -3.16 9.63 10.01
C LEU A 364 -2.67 10.32 11.30
N ILE A 365 -1.43 10.01 11.67
CA ILE A 365 -0.61 10.76 12.64
C ILE A 365 0.56 11.41 11.91
N VAL A 366 0.87 12.67 12.24
CA VAL A 366 2.06 13.40 11.79
C VAL A 366 2.68 14.14 12.96
N LEU A 367 3.99 13.97 13.19
CA LEU A 367 4.78 14.71 14.19
C LEU A 367 5.90 15.47 13.50
N LEU A 368 6.17 16.68 14.00
CA LEU A 368 7.37 17.48 13.70
C LEU A 368 8.09 17.76 15.03
N PRO A 369 8.96 16.86 15.51
CA PRO A 369 9.52 16.92 16.87
C PRO A 369 10.23 18.25 17.18
N GLU A 370 11.06 18.72 16.24
CA GLU A 370 11.84 19.96 16.35
C GLU A 370 10.98 21.22 16.27
N LYS A 371 9.74 21.10 15.76
CA LYS A 371 8.74 22.18 15.73
C LYS A 371 7.74 22.08 16.89
N ASN A 372 7.92 21.13 17.81
CA ASN A 372 7.03 20.86 18.94
C ASN A 372 5.54 20.85 18.52
N THR A 373 5.24 20.22 17.38
CA THR A 373 3.93 20.25 16.73
C THR A 373 3.57 18.88 16.17
N ALA A 374 2.32 18.47 16.31
CA ALA A 374 1.81 17.23 15.74
C ALA A 374 0.29 17.32 15.48
N PHE A 375 -0.22 16.48 14.58
CA PHE A 375 -1.66 16.33 14.37
C PHE A 375 -2.10 14.88 14.26
N TYR A 376 -3.40 14.67 14.49
CA TYR A 376 -4.12 13.42 14.33
C TYR A 376 -5.41 13.66 13.54
N MET A 377 -5.79 12.70 12.70
CA MET A 377 -7.13 12.61 12.12
C MET A 377 -7.59 11.17 11.97
N SER A 378 -8.90 10.96 12.09
CA SER A 378 -9.63 9.76 11.63
C SER A 378 -10.82 10.16 10.77
N TYR A 379 -11.19 9.32 9.81
CA TYR A 379 -12.36 9.49 8.95
C TYR A 379 -12.97 8.15 8.54
N ASN A 380 -14.28 8.16 8.24
CA ASN A 380 -15.06 6.97 7.91
C ASN A 380 -15.30 6.79 6.41
N ASN A 381 -14.21 6.60 5.67
CA ASN A 381 -14.24 6.32 4.24
C ASN A 381 -12.92 5.70 3.77
N ASP A 382 -13.00 4.74 2.85
CA ASP A 382 -11.85 4.11 2.19
C ASP A 382 -11.22 5.05 1.13
N SER A 383 -10.45 6.05 1.56
CA SER A 383 -9.76 6.97 0.64
C SER A 383 -8.46 7.54 1.21
N MET A 384 -7.71 8.24 0.36
CA MET A 384 -6.45 8.91 0.71
C MET A 384 -6.63 10.38 1.14
N MET A 385 -7.83 10.78 1.62
CA MET A 385 -8.16 12.17 2.02
C MET A 385 -7.13 12.80 2.96
N SER A 386 -6.52 12.01 3.85
CA SER A 386 -5.48 12.48 4.78
C SER A 386 -4.21 13.03 4.10
N LEU A 387 -3.91 12.63 2.86
CA LEU A 387 -2.73 13.14 2.14
C LEU A 387 -2.93 14.58 1.65
N ASP A 388 -4.13 14.92 1.18
CA ASP A 388 -4.51 16.30 0.83
C ASP A 388 -4.46 17.22 2.06
N VAL A 389 -5.00 16.76 3.20
CA VAL A 389 -5.00 17.51 4.47
C VAL A 389 -3.58 17.70 4.99
N TYR A 390 -2.73 16.67 4.92
CA TYR A 390 -1.31 16.74 5.28
C TYR A 390 -0.54 17.73 4.41
N GLU A 391 -0.72 17.67 3.08
CA GLU A 391 -0.07 18.58 2.13
C GLU A 391 -0.49 20.04 2.36
N ALA A 392 -1.78 20.29 2.55
CA ALA A 392 -2.29 21.63 2.86
C ALA A 392 -1.72 22.15 4.19
N PHE A 393 -1.68 21.33 5.24
CA PHE A 393 -1.14 21.71 6.56
C PHE A 393 0.36 22.04 6.47
N MET A 394 1.14 21.23 5.76
CA MET A 394 2.57 21.47 5.57
C MET A 394 2.84 22.70 4.71
N ASN A 395 2.09 22.92 3.64
CA ASN A 395 2.25 24.09 2.77
C ASN A 395 1.84 25.40 3.44
N HIS A 396 0.88 25.36 4.36
CA HIS A 396 0.38 26.55 5.06
C HIS A 396 1.22 26.93 6.29
N TYR A 397 1.62 25.96 7.13
CA TYR A 397 2.38 26.22 8.37
C TYR A 397 3.90 26.05 8.27
N TYR A 398 4.38 25.32 7.26
CA TYR A 398 5.79 25.03 7.05
C TYR A 398 6.15 25.05 5.54
N PRO A 399 5.85 26.14 4.81
CA PRO A 399 6.12 26.20 3.37
C PRO A 399 7.59 25.95 3.07
N LYS A 400 7.83 25.21 1.99
CA LYS A 400 9.16 24.92 1.46
C LYS A 400 9.89 26.23 1.12
N LYS A 401 10.96 26.54 1.85
CA LYS A 401 11.65 27.84 1.77
C LYS A 401 12.53 27.99 0.53
N ASP A 402 13.15 26.91 0.09
CA ASP A 402 14.07 26.86 -1.04
C ASP A 402 13.66 25.74 -2.01
N GLU A 403 13.82 25.95 -3.31
CA GLU A 403 13.80 24.84 -4.26
C GLU A 403 15.00 23.92 -4.01
N ALA A 404 14.76 22.60 -4.03
CA ALA A 404 15.86 21.64 -3.96
C ALA A 404 16.69 21.75 -5.25
N PRO A 405 18.03 21.69 -5.20
CA PRO A 405 18.86 21.72 -6.39
C PRO A 405 18.41 20.67 -7.41
N GLN A 406 18.21 21.09 -8.66
CA GLN A 406 17.81 20.19 -9.73
C GLN A 406 18.90 19.12 -9.93
N PRO A 407 18.55 17.81 -9.99
CA PRO A 407 19.55 16.76 -10.07
C PRO A 407 20.41 16.86 -11.33
N SER A 408 21.73 16.77 -11.17
CA SER A 408 22.66 16.58 -12.28
C SER A 408 22.62 15.11 -12.72
N TYR A 409 22.22 14.83 -13.95
CA TYR A 409 22.16 13.46 -14.47
C TYR A 409 23.48 13.05 -15.14
N SER A 410 23.90 11.81 -14.90
CA SER A 410 25.04 11.17 -15.56
C SER A 410 24.57 10.11 -16.58
N PRO A 411 25.28 9.91 -17.70
CA PRO A 411 25.02 8.78 -18.58
C PRO A 411 25.40 7.46 -17.90
N ILE A 412 24.70 6.37 -18.23
CA ILE A 412 25.05 5.02 -17.79
C ILE A 412 25.55 4.20 -18.99
N SER A 413 26.74 3.60 -18.87
CA SER A 413 27.26 2.70 -19.90
C SER A 413 26.55 1.34 -19.87
N GLU A 414 26.49 0.66 -21.02
CA GLU A 414 25.92 -0.70 -21.12
C GLU A 414 26.56 -1.68 -20.10
N GLN A 415 27.88 -1.55 -19.86
CA GLN A 415 28.57 -2.42 -18.92
C GLN A 415 28.20 -2.15 -17.46
N GLN A 416 27.87 -0.90 -17.10
CA GLN A 416 27.27 -0.59 -15.80
C GLN A 416 25.80 -1.00 -15.73
N ALA A 417 25.05 -0.87 -16.84
CA ALA A 417 23.63 -1.21 -16.89
C ALA A 417 23.37 -2.69 -16.55
N LYS A 418 24.28 -3.60 -16.93
CA LYS A 418 24.19 -5.05 -16.64
C LYS A 418 23.99 -5.37 -15.15
N ASP A 419 24.59 -4.62 -14.24
CA ASP A 419 24.37 -4.75 -12.79
C ASP A 419 22.88 -4.58 -12.44
N TYR A 420 22.21 -3.61 -13.07
CA TYR A 420 20.84 -3.22 -12.77
C TYR A 420 19.79 -3.97 -13.61
N THR A 421 20.11 -4.42 -14.82
CA THR A 421 19.14 -5.12 -15.68
C THR A 421 18.75 -6.48 -15.09
N GLY A 422 17.46 -6.83 -15.19
CA GLY A 422 16.92 -8.11 -14.71
C GLY A 422 15.41 -8.07 -14.43
N LEU A 423 14.92 -9.16 -13.84
CA LEU A 423 13.61 -9.26 -13.21
C LEU A 423 13.70 -8.82 -11.75
N TYR A 424 12.71 -8.07 -11.29
CA TYR A 424 12.52 -7.74 -9.88
C TYR A 424 11.09 -8.08 -9.43
N GLN A 425 10.95 -8.54 -8.18
CA GLN A 425 9.69 -8.92 -7.55
C GLN A 425 9.52 -8.15 -6.25
N ASN A 426 8.36 -7.51 -6.03
CA ASN A 426 8.10 -6.76 -4.79
C ASN A 426 8.12 -7.70 -3.57
N THR A 427 8.82 -7.30 -2.51
CA THR A 427 9.06 -8.15 -1.32
C THR A 427 7.83 -8.34 -0.43
N ARG A 428 6.76 -7.58 -0.68
CA ARG A 428 5.48 -7.65 0.04
C ARG A 428 4.40 -8.34 -0.80
N LEU A 429 4.27 -7.96 -2.08
CA LEU A 429 3.29 -8.52 -3.01
C LEU A 429 4.01 -9.17 -4.20
N GLY A 430 4.28 -10.48 -4.11
CA GLY A 430 5.06 -11.21 -5.12
C GLY A 430 4.45 -11.29 -6.53
N SER A 431 3.22 -10.82 -6.73
CA SER A 431 2.61 -10.62 -8.05
C SER A 431 3.01 -9.30 -8.71
N MET A 432 3.41 -8.28 -7.94
CA MET A 432 3.97 -7.04 -8.49
C MET A 432 5.42 -7.27 -8.91
N ARG A 433 5.71 -7.03 -10.19
CA ARG A 433 7.01 -7.29 -10.81
C ARG A 433 7.43 -6.15 -11.72
N THR A 434 8.73 -6.05 -11.94
CA THR A 434 9.35 -4.99 -12.73
C THR A 434 10.49 -5.55 -13.59
N ARG A 435 10.52 -5.22 -14.89
CA ARG A 435 11.75 -5.30 -15.68
C ARG A 435 12.60 -4.09 -15.40
N VAL A 436 13.90 -4.29 -15.26
CA VAL A 436 14.89 -3.28 -15.60
C VAL A 436 15.62 -3.76 -16.84
N SER A 437 15.60 -2.93 -17.89
CA SER A 437 16.23 -3.18 -19.19
C SER A 437 17.14 -2.01 -19.58
N TYR A 438 17.94 -2.16 -20.63
CA TYR A 438 18.80 -1.09 -21.14
C TYR A 438 18.48 -0.83 -22.61
N SER A 439 18.29 0.45 -22.97
CA SER A 439 18.09 0.91 -24.35
C SER A 439 18.62 2.34 -24.47
N ASP A 440 19.20 2.68 -25.62
CA ASP A 440 19.51 4.07 -26.02
C ASP A 440 20.30 4.88 -24.97
N GLY A 441 21.24 4.23 -24.27
CA GLY A 441 22.10 4.85 -23.25
C GLY A 441 21.47 5.01 -21.86
N LYS A 442 20.32 4.37 -21.61
CA LYS A 442 19.51 4.55 -20.39
C LYS A 442 19.00 3.21 -19.86
N LEU A 443 18.65 3.18 -18.57
CA LEU A 443 17.81 2.11 -18.04
C LEU A 443 16.34 2.42 -18.34
N VAL A 444 15.58 1.40 -18.70
CA VAL A 444 14.12 1.47 -18.88
C VAL A 444 13.49 0.49 -17.89
N MET A 445 12.70 1.05 -16.98
CA MET A 445 11.91 0.32 -16.00
C MET A 445 10.53 0.03 -16.60
N GLU A 446 10.00 -1.16 -16.36
CA GLU A 446 8.69 -1.60 -16.87
C GLU A 446 7.94 -2.37 -15.78
N THR A 447 6.85 -1.79 -15.26
CA THR A 447 6.03 -2.34 -14.16
C THR A 447 4.58 -2.44 -14.62
N GLY A 448 3.90 -3.55 -14.37
CA GLY A 448 2.61 -3.88 -15.00
C GLY A 448 1.45 -2.90 -14.78
N ASP A 449 1.52 -2.03 -13.77
CA ASP A 449 0.50 -1.01 -13.46
C ASP A 449 0.86 0.41 -13.96
N LEU A 450 2.15 0.74 -14.12
CA LEU A 450 2.65 2.02 -14.64
C LEU A 450 3.05 1.97 -16.12
N GLY A 451 3.24 0.78 -16.68
CA GLY A 451 3.90 0.62 -17.97
C GLY A 451 5.39 0.95 -17.88
N LYS A 452 5.89 1.74 -18.83
CA LYS A 452 7.32 2.05 -18.97
C LYS A 452 7.70 3.42 -18.40
N SER A 453 8.88 3.48 -17.80
CA SER A 453 9.51 4.74 -17.36
C SER A 453 11.01 4.73 -17.66
N THR A 454 11.51 5.80 -18.27
CA THR A 454 12.95 5.97 -18.49
C THR A 454 13.63 6.40 -17.20
N LEU A 455 14.72 5.74 -16.80
CA LEU A 455 15.49 6.10 -15.61
C LEU A 455 16.75 6.91 -15.97
N LYS A 456 16.88 8.09 -15.37
CA LYS A 456 18.06 8.96 -15.41
C LYS A 456 18.93 8.69 -14.18
N MET A 457 20.22 8.43 -14.33
CA MET A 457 21.13 8.23 -13.17
C MET A 457 21.50 9.58 -12.55
N ILE A 458 21.23 9.79 -11.26
CA ILE A 458 21.71 10.96 -10.52
C ILE A 458 23.18 10.71 -10.11
N HIS A 459 23.40 9.58 -9.43
CA HIS A 459 24.71 9.04 -9.10
C HIS A 459 24.63 7.51 -9.06
N PRO A 460 25.73 6.74 -8.92
CA PRO A 460 25.66 5.29 -8.79
C PRO A 460 24.63 4.88 -7.72
N LEU A 461 23.89 3.80 -8.02
CA LEU A 461 22.73 3.31 -7.26
C LEU A 461 21.46 4.20 -7.25
N LEU A 462 21.53 5.52 -7.48
CA LEU A 462 20.36 6.41 -7.42
C LEU A 462 19.94 6.92 -8.80
N PHE A 463 18.68 6.67 -9.14
CA PHE A 463 18.05 7.08 -10.38
C PHE A 463 16.75 7.85 -10.15
N GLU A 464 16.29 8.53 -11.17
CA GLU A 464 15.01 9.23 -11.24
C GLU A 464 14.23 8.84 -12.49
N ASP A 465 12.91 8.71 -12.39
CA ASP A 465 12.03 8.50 -13.54
C ASP A 465 11.73 9.80 -14.31
N GLU A 466 10.73 9.79 -15.19
CA GLU A 466 10.29 10.96 -15.96
C GLU A 466 9.33 11.89 -15.19
N SER A 467 8.86 11.47 -14.00
CA SER A 467 7.94 12.21 -13.12
C SER A 467 8.63 12.81 -11.88
N GLY A 468 9.92 12.53 -11.66
CA GLY A 468 10.70 12.99 -10.50
C GLY A 468 10.78 11.97 -9.35
N ASN A 469 10.15 10.80 -9.49
CA ASN A 469 10.19 9.72 -8.50
C ASN A 469 11.57 9.06 -8.49
N LYS A 470 11.99 8.56 -7.33
CA LYS A 470 13.36 8.08 -7.10
C LYS A 470 13.41 6.56 -7.03
N VAL A 471 14.35 5.97 -7.78
CA VAL A 471 14.65 4.53 -7.77
C VAL A 471 16.04 4.35 -7.17
N ALA A 472 16.12 3.75 -5.99
CA ALA A 472 17.36 3.57 -5.25
C ALA A 472 17.71 2.08 -5.15
N PHE A 473 18.72 1.64 -5.90
CA PHE A 473 19.20 0.27 -5.91
C PHE A 473 20.11 -0.02 -4.72
N GLN A 474 20.14 -1.27 -4.27
CA GLN A 474 20.94 -1.71 -3.13
C GLN A 474 21.82 -2.90 -3.50
N LYS A 475 23.06 -2.89 -2.98
CA LYS A 475 24.07 -3.94 -3.19
C LYS A 475 24.22 -4.78 -1.92
N ASN A 476 24.35 -6.09 -2.10
CA ASN A 476 24.73 -7.00 -1.01
C ASN A 476 26.22 -6.82 -0.64
N GLY A 477 26.68 -7.53 0.40
CA GLY A 477 28.09 -7.53 0.83
C GLY A 477 29.09 -8.07 -0.21
N ALA A 478 28.62 -8.71 -1.29
CA ALA A 478 29.44 -9.13 -2.44
C ALA A 478 29.43 -8.09 -3.59
N GLY A 479 28.81 -6.93 -3.40
CA GLY A 479 28.75 -5.85 -4.40
C GLY A 479 27.75 -6.09 -5.54
N GLN A 480 26.88 -7.09 -5.44
CA GLN A 480 25.86 -7.40 -6.45
C GLN A 480 24.56 -6.65 -6.14
N ILE A 481 23.88 -6.13 -7.17
CA ILE A 481 22.55 -5.52 -6.99
C ILE A 481 21.54 -6.61 -6.60
N THR A 482 20.97 -6.51 -5.40
CA THR A 482 19.98 -7.47 -4.87
C THR A 482 18.59 -6.89 -4.70
N TYR A 483 18.45 -5.57 -4.53
CA TYR A 483 17.16 -4.91 -4.39
C TYR A 483 17.12 -3.55 -5.12
N PHE A 484 15.92 -3.02 -5.32
CA PHE A 484 15.69 -1.57 -5.36
C PHE A 484 14.54 -1.15 -4.45
N TYR A 485 14.55 0.11 -4.04
CA TYR A 485 13.41 0.81 -3.49
C TYR A 485 12.87 1.79 -4.55
N TYR A 486 11.56 1.72 -4.78
CA TYR A 486 10.82 2.65 -5.61
C TYR A 486 9.42 2.74 -5.01
N MET A 487 8.99 3.95 -4.65
CA MET A 487 7.69 4.18 -4.03
C MET A 487 7.00 5.37 -4.66
N THR A 488 6.08 5.07 -5.55
CA THR A 488 4.95 5.91 -5.94
C THR A 488 3.70 5.44 -5.19
N LEU A 489 2.66 6.27 -5.07
CA LEU A 489 1.32 5.79 -4.71
C LEU A 489 0.43 5.59 -5.95
N PRO A 490 -0.50 4.61 -5.94
CA PRO A 490 -0.96 3.81 -4.80
C PRO A 490 -0.12 2.55 -4.48
N HIS A 491 1.06 2.40 -5.09
CA HIS A 491 1.85 1.17 -5.08
C HIS A 491 2.32 0.77 -3.67
N TYR A 492 2.46 -0.55 -3.47
CA TYR A 492 2.52 -1.13 -2.14
C TYR A 492 3.93 -1.07 -1.53
N VAL A 493 3.99 -0.49 -0.33
CA VAL A 493 5.23 -0.12 0.36
C VAL A 493 6.13 -1.33 0.63
N GLY A 494 7.26 -1.39 -0.06
CA GLY A 494 8.25 -2.48 0.01
C GLY A 494 9.42 -2.24 -0.95
N TYR A 495 10.50 -2.99 -0.78
CA TYR A 495 11.55 -3.10 -1.79
C TYR A 495 11.09 -4.05 -2.91
N ALA A 496 11.81 -4.06 -4.04
CA ALA A 496 11.74 -5.12 -5.04
C ALA A 496 13.06 -5.89 -5.08
N GLN A 497 13.03 -7.20 -4.88
CA GLN A 497 14.19 -8.07 -4.91
C GLN A 497 14.52 -8.52 -6.34
N LYS A 498 15.79 -8.51 -6.71
CA LYS A 498 16.27 -9.04 -7.99
C LYS A 498 16.10 -10.56 -8.00
N VAL A 499 15.35 -11.08 -8.97
CA VAL A 499 15.09 -12.51 -9.13
C VAL A 499 16.21 -13.11 -9.98
N ASN A 500 16.78 -14.25 -9.57
CA ASN A 500 17.62 -15.03 -10.46
C ASN A 500 16.75 -15.84 -11.43
N VAL A 501 16.96 -15.68 -12.73
CA VAL A 501 16.17 -16.32 -13.81
C VAL A 501 16.89 -17.51 -14.47
N ASP A 502 17.97 -18.00 -13.85
CA ASP A 502 18.55 -19.30 -14.19
C ASP A 502 17.53 -20.43 -13.92
N ALA A 503 17.45 -21.43 -14.81
CA ALA A 503 16.65 -22.63 -14.60
C ALA A 503 17.44 -23.89 -15.03
N PRO A 504 17.27 -25.04 -14.35
CA PRO A 504 18.12 -26.22 -14.51
C PRO A 504 17.66 -27.20 -15.61
N PHE A 505 16.71 -26.81 -16.46
CA PHE A 505 16.01 -27.74 -17.36
C PHE A 505 16.83 -28.10 -18.60
N THR A 506 17.17 -29.39 -18.76
CA THR A 506 17.99 -29.89 -19.89
C THR A 506 17.18 -30.23 -21.14
N ASP A 507 15.85 -30.28 -21.02
CA ASP A 507 14.88 -30.55 -22.08
C ASP A 507 14.24 -29.28 -22.67
N VAL A 508 14.70 -28.09 -22.23
CA VAL A 508 14.30 -26.78 -22.77
C VAL A 508 15.47 -26.21 -23.60
N PRO A 509 15.39 -26.20 -24.94
CA PRO A 509 16.45 -25.65 -25.79
C PRO A 509 16.67 -24.16 -25.54
N ALA A 510 17.92 -23.70 -25.46
CA ALA A 510 18.26 -22.30 -25.17
C ALA A 510 17.75 -21.32 -26.25
N ASP A 511 17.50 -21.80 -27.47
CA ASP A 511 16.94 -21.08 -28.62
C ASP A 511 15.42 -21.26 -28.78
N SER A 512 14.75 -22.04 -27.91
CA SER A 512 13.30 -22.19 -27.95
C SER A 512 12.59 -20.88 -27.64
N LYS A 513 11.52 -20.59 -28.39
CA LYS A 513 10.64 -19.43 -28.18
C LYS A 513 10.01 -19.38 -26.78
N TYR A 514 10.00 -20.52 -26.06
CA TYR A 514 9.35 -20.67 -24.77
C TYR A 514 10.27 -20.45 -23.56
N THR A 515 11.59 -20.47 -23.77
CA THR A 515 12.60 -20.57 -22.71
C THR A 515 12.49 -19.44 -21.69
N SER A 516 12.30 -18.20 -22.12
CA SER A 516 12.12 -17.06 -21.20
C SER A 516 10.89 -17.22 -20.30
N TYR A 517 9.75 -17.66 -20.83
CA TYR A 517 8.52 -17.82 -20.05
C TYR A 517 8.65 -18.97 -19.03
N ILE A 518 9.25 -20.09 -19.44
CA ILE A 518 9.52 -21.24 -18.56
C ILE A 518 10.46 -20.83 -17.41
N HIS A 519 11.55 -20.13 -17.74
CA HIS A 519 12.55 -19.71 -16.77
C HIS A 519 12.01 -18.67 -15.78
N ASN A 520 11.22 -17.69 -16.24
CA ASN A 520 10.54 -16.72 -15.38
C ASN A 520 9.64 -17.43 -14.34
N LEU A 521 8.78 -18.37 -14.77
CA LEU A 521 7.83 -19.01 -13.87
C LEU A 521 8.48 -20.00 -12.89
N HIS A 522 9.58 -20.65 -13.26
CA HIS A 522 10.40 -21.44 -12.34
C HIS A 522 11.07 -20.54 -11.29
N ALA A 523 11.75 -19.48 -11.73
CA ALA A 523 12.42 -18.51 -10.87
C ALA A 523 11.48 -17.84 -9.86
N LEU A 524 10.23 -17.58 -10.28
CA LEU A 524 9.16 -17.01 -9.45
C LEU A 524 8.34 -18.08 -8.69
N LYS A 525 8.74 -19.36 -8.75
CA LYS A 525 8.14 -20.52 -8.03
C LYS A 525 6.67 -20.78 -8.32
N ILE A 526 6.20 -20.42 -9.51
CA ILE A 526 4.82 -20.63 -9.96
C ILE A 526 4.69 -21.94 -10.71
N MET A 527 5.59 -22.20 -11.67
CA MET A 527 5.54 -23.40 -12.50
C MET A 527 6.92 -24.03 -12.58
N ASP A 528 7.12 -25.10 -11.82
CA ASP A 528 8.36 -25.87 -11.82
C ASP A 528 8.30 -27.07 -12.80
N GLY A 529 9.43 -27.74 -12.99
CA GLY A 529 9.56 -28.93 -13.82
C GLY A 529 8.83 -30.16 -13.25
N LYS A 530 8.73 -31.22 -14.06
CA LYS A 530 8.30 -32.55 -13.59
C LYS A 530 9.44 -33.26 -12.83
N SER A 531 10.68 -32.78 -12.95
CA SER A 531 11.79 -33.07 -12.05
C SER A 531 12.73 -31.86 -11.90
N ALA A 532 13.72 -31.95 -11.01
CA ALA A 532 14.72 -30.89 -10.78
C ALA A 532 15.64 -30.58 -11.99
N THR A 533 15.53 -31.32 -13.11
CA THR A 533 16.28 -31.08 -14.35
C THR A 533 15.45 -31.25 -15.63
N LEU A 534 14.16 -31.56 -15.53
CA LEU A 534 13.27 -31.77 -16.68
C LEU A 534 11.97 -30.98 -16.52
N PHE A 535 11.71 -30.09 -17.47
CA PHE A 535 10.49 -29.29 -17.50
C PHE A 535 9.28 -30.05 -18.05
N ASP A 536 9.48 -30.99 -18.97
CA ASP A 536 8.43 -31.58 -19.82
C ASP A 536 7.64 -30.48 -20.59
N PRO A 537 8.20 -29.90 -21.67
CA PRO A 537 7.56 -28.80 -22.41
C PRO A 537 6.30 -29.19 -23.17
N GLU A 538 6.27 -30.43 -23.66
CA GLU A 538 5.21 -30.99 -24.52
C GLU A 538 4.08 -31.66 -23.72
N GLY A 539 4.31 -32.02 -22.45
CA GLY A 539 3.31 -32.57 -21.55
C GLY A 539 2.06 -31.70 -21.43
N THR A 540 0.91 -32.36 -21.31
CA THR A 540 -0.39 -31.71 -21.17
C THR A 540 -0.70 -31.45 -19.69
N LEU A 541 -1.30 -30.29 -19.38
CA LEU A 541 -1.80 -29.99 -18.04
C LEU A 541 -3.24 -30.50 -17.83
N THR A 542 -3.56 -30.90 -16.60
CA THR A 542 -4.96 -31.06 -16.19
C THR A 542 -5.63 -29.70 -15.88
N GLN A 543 -6.96 -29.70 -15.80
CA GLN A 543 -7.73 -28.51 -15.42
C GLN A 543 -7.47 -28.08 -13.98
N GLY A 544 -7.17 -29.04 -13.10
CA GLY A 544 -6.75 -28.79 -11.72
C GLY A 544 -5.33 -28.22 -11.65
N GLU A 545 -4.36 -28.83 -12.34
CA GLU A 545 -2.98 -28.30 -12.41
C GLU A 545 -2.99 -26.85 -12.89
N PHE A 546 -3.65 -26.56 -14.02
CA PHE A 546 -3.70 -25.19 -14.55
C PHE A 546 -4.44 -24.22 -13.62
N SER A 547 -5.48 -24.67 -12.90
CA SER A 547 -6.23 -23.84 -11.95
C SER A 547 -5.39 -23.37 -10.77
N GLU A 548 -4.61 -24.26 -10.14
CA GLU A 548 -3.74 -23.86 -9.03
C GLU A 548 -2.55 -23.01 -9.54
N LEU A 549 -1.92 -23.38 -10.67
CA LEU A 549 -0.87 -22.58 -11.32
C LEU A 549 -1.34 -21.15 -11.62
N LEU A 550 -2.60 -20.98 -12.04
CA LEU A 550 -3.18 -19.68 -12.36
C LEU A 550 -3.41 -18.79 -11.12
N LEU A 551 -3.77 -19.39 -9.98
CA LEU A 551 -3.91 -18.67 -8.70
C LEU A 551 -2.56 -18.29 -8.11
N HIS A 552 -1.56 -19.16 -8.24
CA HIS A 552 -0.16 -18.89 -7.88
C HIS A 552 0.40 -17.75 -8.75
N ALA A 553 0.14 -17.78 -10.06
CA ALA A 553 0.56 -16.74 -11.00
C ALA A 553 -0.02 -15.34 -10.65
N HIS A 554 -1.21 -15.30 -10.05
CA HIS A 554 -1.87 -14.10 -9.55
C HIS A 554 -1.33 -13.63 -8.17
N GLY A 555 -0.67 -14.51 -7.41
CA GLY A 555 -0.06 -14.19 -6.11
C GLY A 555 -1.01 -14.14 -4.90
N TRP A 556 -2.29 -14.51 -5.07
CA TRP A 556 -3.29 -14.46 -4.00
C TRP A 556 -3.14 -15.53 -2.91
N GLU A 557 -2.23 -16.50 -3.09
CA GLU A 557 -1.78 -17.44 -2.04
C GLU A 557 -1.03 -16.77 -0.86
N SER A 558 -0.73 -15.47 -0.96
CA SER A 558 -0.28 -14.60 0.13
C SER A 558 -1.42 -14.12 1.05
N MET A 559 -2.68 -14.20 0.58
CA MET A 559 -3.88 -13.71 1.28
C MET A 559 -4.96 -14.81 1.33
N PRO A 560 -4.87 -15.80 2.25
CA PRO A 560 -5.66 -17.03 2.21
C PRO A 560 -7.18 -16.84 2.17
N TYR A 561 -7.68 -15.76 2.77
CA TYR A 561 -9.11 -15.39 2.77
C TYR A 561 -9.68 -15.06 1.38
N THR A 562 -8.82 -14.81 0.39
CA THR A 562 -9.22 -14.51 -1.00
C THR A 562 -9.34 -15.75 -1.89
N ILE A 563 -8.74 -16.89 -1.50
CA ILE A 563 -8.54 -18.05 -2.39
C ILE A 563 -9.89 -18.62 -2.89
N GLU A 564 -10.85 -18.87 -2.00
CA GLU A 564 -12.15 -19.48 -2.37
C GLU A 564 -13.05 -18.56 -3.23
N PRO A 565 -13.23 -17.26 -2.91
CA PRO A 565 -13.85 -16.31 -3.84
C PRO A 565 -13.22 -16.33 -5.24
N ASN A 566 -11.89 -16.41 -5.31
CA ASN A 566 -11.16 -16.33 -6.57
C ASN A 566 -11.17 -17.64 -7.36
N LYS A 567 -11.15 -18.82 -6.69
CA LYS A 567 -11.46 -20.12 -7.30
C LYS A 567 -12.86 -20.13 -7.93
N LYS A 568 -13.85 -19.61 -7.21
CA LYS A 568 -15.23 -19.47 -7.71
C LYS A 568 -15.35 -18.50 -8.89
N GLN A 569 -14.62 -17.39 -8.87
CA GLN A 569 -14.57 -16.44 -9.99
C GLN A 569 -13.93 -17.06 -11.24
N MET A 570 -12.75 -17.66 -11.10
CA MET A 570 -11.97 -18.31 -12.16
C MET A 570 -12.78 -19.35 -12.95
N LEU A 571 -13.56 -20.19 -12.26
CA LEU A 571 -14.35 -21.26 -12.85
C LEU A 571 -15.74 -20.81 -13.35
N SER A 572 -16.08 -19.52 -13.22
CA SER A 572 -17.40 -18.99 -13.58
C SER A 572 -17.72 -19.19 -15.07
N GLY A 573 -18.90 -19.76 -15.36
CA GLY A 573 -19.37 -20.00 -16.74
C GLY A 573 -18.63 -21.09 -17.51
N LEU A 574 -17.62 -21.75 -16.92
CA LEU A 574 -16.86 -22.80 -17.58
C LEU A 574 -17.67 -24.11 -17.64
N PRO A 575 -17.93 -24.69 -18.83
CA PRO A 575 -18.65 -25.95 -18.93
C PRO A 575 -17.77 -27.14 -18.56
N ASN A 576 -18.35 -28.12 -17.88
CA ASN A 576 -17.76 -29.44 -17.61
C ASN A 576 -16.37 -29.43 -16.94
N TYR A 577 -16.14 -28.51 -15.99
CA TYR A 577 -14.92 -28.52 -15.19
C TYR A 577 -14.74 -29.84 -14.43
N GLN A 578 -13.60 -30.50 -14.62
CA GLN A 578 -13.20 -31.75 -13.98
C GLN A 578 -11.70 -31.68 -13.71
N PRO A 579 -11.24 -31.57 -12.44
CA PRO A 579 -9.83 -31.31 -12.12
C PRO A 579 -8.82 -32.26 -12.79
N ASP A 580 -9.15 -33.55 -12.88
CA ASP A 580 -8.25 -34.59 -13.42
C ASP A 580 -8.29 -34.70 -14.95
N SER A 581 -9.26 -34.06 -15.62
CA SER A 581 -9.34 -34.04 -17.08
C SER A 581 -8.31 -33.06 -17.67
N PRO A 582 -7.76 -33.34 -18.87
CA PRO A 582 -6.92 -32.39 -19.60
C PRO A 582 -7.58 -31.02 -19.80
N VAL A 583 -6.79 -29.95 -19.74
CA VAL A 583 -7.27 -28.58 -20.03
C VAL A 583 -7.09 -28.25 -21.51
N THR A 584 -8.12 -27.66 -22.12
CA THR A 584 -8.01 -27.10 -23.49
C THR A 584 -7.61 -25.64 -23.44
N ARG A 585 -6.96 -25.16 -24.51
CA ARG A 585 -6.52 -23.77 -24.63
C ARG A 585 -7.67 -22.77 -24.45
N GLN A 586 -8.87 -23.10 -24.94
CA GLN A 586 -10.07 -22.28 -24.71
C GLN A 586 -10.57 -22.26 -23.26
N MET A 587 -10.39 -23.34 -22.49
CA MET A 587 -10.73 -23.34 -21.06
C MET A 587 -9.74 -22.48 -20.27
N ALA A 588 -8.45 -22.62 -20.54
CA ALA A 588 -7.40 -21.81 -19.93
C ALA A 588 -7.60 -20.30 -20.20
N ALA A 589 -7.94 -19.93 -21.44
CA ALA A 589 -8.26 -18.55 -21.80
C ALA A 589 -9.44 -17.97 -21.00
N VAL A 590 -10.50 -18.75 -20.78
CA VAL A 590 -11.66 -18.34 -19.95
C VAL A 590 -11.27 -18.23 -18.48
N MET A 591 -10.49 -19.16 -17.93
CA MET A 591 -10.01 -19.08 -16.55
C MET A 591 -9.15 -17.81 -16.32
N ILE A 592 -8.20 -17.51 -17.22
CA ILE A 592 -7.38 -16.29 -17.17
C ILE A 592 -8.27 -15.04 -17.25
N GLN A 593 -9.19 -14.99 -18.22
CA GLN A 593 -10.11 -13.88 -18.43
C GLN A 593 -10.97 -13.61 -17.19
N ASN A 594 -11.56 -14.66 -16.63
CA ASN A 594 -12.39 -14.60 -15.44
C ASN A 594 -11.61 -14.06 -14.25
N LEU A 595 -10.37 -14.53 -14.03
CA LEU A 595 -9.55 -14.11 -12.89
C LEU A 595 -9.09 -12.64 -13.03
N ARG A 596 -8.77 -12.19 -14.25
CA ARG A 596 -8.34 -10.81 -14.54
C ARG A 596 -9.48 -9.80 -14.66
N GLN A 597 -10.73 -10.24 -14.87
CA GLN A 597 -11.90 -9.41 -15.20
C GLN A 597 -11.69 -8.44 -16.39
N ALA A 598 -10.75 -8.78 -17.28
CA ALA A 598 -10.22 -7.84 -18.27
C ALA A 598 -11.27 -7.46 -19.33
N GLN A 599 -11.21 -6.22 -19.84
CA GLN A 599 -12.15 -5.77 -20.87
C GLN A 599 -11.60 -6.01 -22.28
N PRO A 600 -12.44 -6.39 -23.27
CA PRO A 600 -12.02 -6.56 -24.66
C PRO A 600 -11.42 -5.26 -25.22
N GLY A 601 -10.23 -5.35 -25.81
CA GLY A 601 -9.53 -4.22 -26.43
C GLY A 601 -9.94 -4.02 -27.90
N ALA A 602 -8.99 -4.28 -28.81
CA ALA A 602 -9.25 -4.27 -30.24
C ALA A 602 -10.17 -5.42 -30.69
N LYS A 603 -10.86 -5.24 -31.83
CA LYS A 603 -11.62 -6.33 -32.46
C LYS A 603 -10.67 -7.37 -33.07
N VAL A 604 -10.64 -8.56 -32.50
CA VAL A 604 -9.96 -9.73 -33.07
C VAL A 604 -10.95 -10.50 -33.97
N THR A 605 -10.46 -11.05 -35.07
CA THR A 605 -11.19 -12.09 -35.84
C THR A 605 -10.48 -13.41 -35.61
N LEU A 606 -11.16 -14.38 -34.99
CA LEU A 606 -10.60 -15.70 -34.74
C LEU A 606 -10.79 -16.61 -35.97
N ARG A 607 -9.82 -17.50 -36.21
CA ARG A 607 -9.92 -18.63 -37.14
C ARG A 607 -9.85 -19.97 -36.39
N GLY A 608 -10.28 -21.03 -37.06
CA GLY A 608 -10.44 -22.36 -36.45
C GLY A 608 -11.73 -22.50 -35.65
N GLU A 609 -11.97 -23.67 -35.10
CA GLU A 609 -13.12 -23.92 -34.23
C GLU A 609 -12.87 -23.33 -32.84
N THR A 610 -13.83 -22.56 -32.34
CA THR A 610 -13.85 -22.01 -30.97
C THR A 610 -15.28 -22.06 -30.47
N ASP A 611 -15.52 -22.55 -29.26
CA ASP A 611 -16.87 -22.60 -28.71
C ASP A 611 -17.37 -21.21 -28.33
N ALA A 612 -18.67 -20.96 -28.53
CA ALA A 612 -19.30 -19.65 -28.31
C ALA A 612 -19.12 -19.10 -26.88
N TRP A 613 -18.92 -19.97 -25.88
CA TRP A 613 -18.65 -19.57 -24.49
C TRP A 613 -17.21 -19.08 -24.25
N ALA A 614 -16.27 -19.35 -25.16
CA ALA A 614 -14.86 -18.98 -25.04
C ALA A 614 -14.43 -17.81 -25.95
N VAL A 615 -15.22 -17.47 -26.98
CA VAL A 615 -14.88 -16.45 -28.00
C VAL A 615 -14.52 -15.09 -27.37
N GLU A 616 -15.27 -14.64 -26.37
CA GLU A 616 -15.04 -13.34 -25.72
C GLU A 616 -13.74 -13.31 -24.91
N ALA A 617 -13.43 -14.39 -24.18
CA ALA A 617 -12.19 -14.51 -23.42
C ALA A 617 -10.96 -14.55 -24.33
N ILE A 618 -10.99 -15.41 -25.36
CA ILE A 618 -9.88 -15.53 -26.31
C ILE A 618 -9.70 -14.21 -27.07
N THR A 619 -10.79 -13.56 -27.51
CA THR A 619 -10.74 -12.22 -28.11
C THR A 619 -10.07 -11.21 -27.19
N THR A 620 -10.41 -11.23 -25.89
CA THR A 620 -9.84 -10.29 -24.91
C THR A 620 -8.35 -10.50 -24.70
N LEU A 621 -7.92 -11.74 -24.39
CA LEU A 621 -6.50 -12.09 -24.23
C LEU A 621 -5.68 -11.73 -25.47
N VAL A 622 -6.14 -12.17 -26.65
CA VAL A 622 -5.46 -11.92 -27.92
C VAL A 622 -5.41 -10.42 -28.26
N SER A 623 -6.45 -9.64 -27.92
CA SER A 623 -6.46 -8.18 -28.08
C SER A 623 -5.47 -7.44 -27.18
N GLN A 624 -4.92 -8.13 -26.17
CA GLN A 624 -3.94 -7.65 -25.20
C GLN A 624 -2.55 -8.30 -25.40
N GLY A 625 -2.34 -9.04 -26.50
CA GLY A 625 -1.06 -9.69 -26.79
C GLY A 625 -0.83 -11.01 -26.05
N ILE A 626 -1.77 -11.48 -25.23
CA ILE A 626 -1.66 -12.70 -24.42
C ILE A 626 -1.89 -13.92 -25.32
N MET A 627 -0.83 -14.36 -26.00
CA MET A 627 -0.81 -15.53 -26.88
C MET A 627 0.58 -16.14 -26.93
N ASP A 628 0.68 -17.47 -27.06
CA ASP A 628 1.96 -18.15 -27.18
C ASP A 628 2.67 -17.88 -28.54
N PRO A 629 4.00 -18.08 -28.63
CA PRO A 629 4.78 -17.85 -29.84
C PRO A 629 4.49 -18.75 -31.06
N ASP A 630 3.55 -19.69 -30.98
CA ASP A 630 3.06 -20.51 -32.11
C ASP A 630 1.60 -20.22 -32.48
N THR A 631 0.95 -19.26 -31.81
CA THR A 631 -0.33 -18.68 -32.23
C THR A 631 -0.14 -17.96 -33.57
N LYS A 632 -0.93 -18.33 -34.59
CA LYS A 632 -0.72 -17.83 -35.96
C LYS A 632 -1.57 -16.60 -36.24
N ILE A 633 -0.91 -15.49 -36.54
CA ILE A 633 -1.53 -14.31 -37.14
C ILE A 633 -1.48 -14.49 -38.67
N ASN A 634 -2.64 -14.49 -39.31
CA ASN A 634 -2.78 -14.66 -40.76
C ASN A 634 -2.60 -13.31 -41.49
N SER A 635 -2.40 -13.34 -42.80
CA SER A 635 -2.17 -12.13 -43.62
C SER A 635 -3.37 -11.17 -43.72
N ASP A 636 -4.56 -11.60 -43.29
CA ASP A 636 -5.76 -10.77 -43.13
C ASP A 636 -5.94 -10.23 -41.69
N GLY A 637 -4.95 -10.44 -40.81
CA GLY A 637 -5.01 -10.06 -39.40
C GLY A 637 -5.86 -10.98 -38.52
N SER A 638 -6.43 -12.07 -39.06
CA SER A 638 -7.18 -13.05 -38.27
C SER A 638 -6.25 -14.04 -37.55
N ILE A 639 -6.66 -14.54 -36.39
CA ILE A 639 -5.78 -15.24 -35.46
C ILE A 639 -6.29 -16.65 -35.19
N ASP A 640 -5.43 -17.65 -35.44
CA ASP A 640 -5.65 -19.05 -35.06
C ASP A 640 -5.02 -19.28 -33.68
N PHE A 641 -5.88 -19.20 -32.65
CA PHE A 641 -5.53 -19.48 -31.26
C PHE A 641 -5.50 -20.98 -30.94
N ARG A 642 -5.76 -21.87 -31.92
CA ARG A 642 -5.74 -23.34 -31.74
C ARG A 642 -6.69 -23.83 -30.63
N SER A 643 -7.80 -23.12 -30.43
CA SER A 643 -8.68 -23.11 -29.23
C SER A 643 -9.08 -24.48 -28.68
N LYS A 644 -9.35 -25.46 -29.57
CA LYS A 644 -9.78 -26.83 -29.22
C LYS A 644 -8.63 -27.75 -28.77
N GLN A 645 -7.36 -27.39 -29.00
CA GLN A 645 -6.22 -28.23 -28.64
C GLN A 645 -6.02 -28.27 -27.12
N LEU A 646 -5.42 -29.36 -26.64
CA LEU A 646 -4.96 -29.48 -25.24
C LEU A 646 -3.82 -28.49 -25.00
N LEU A 647 -3.78 -27.90 -23.80
CA LEU A 647 -2.74 -26.94 -23.44
C LEU A 647 -1.48 -27.68 -22.99
N LYS A 648 -0.38 -27.48 -23.73
CA LYS A 648 0.95 -27.97 -23.35
C LYS A 648 1.55 -27.13 -22.23
N ARG A 649 2.47 -27.70 -21.46
CA ARG A 649 3.17 -27.02 -20.35
C ARG A 649 3.90 -25.75 -20.80
N GLN A 650 4.64 -25.79 -21.91
CA GLN A 650 5.30 -24.59 -22.44
C GLN A 650 4.33 -23.49 -22.91
N GLU A 651 3.18 -23.89 -23.49
CA GLU A 651 2.13 -22.95 -23.90
C GLU A 651 1.43 -22.33 -22.69
N ALA A 652 1.22 -23.11 -21.63
CA ALA A 652 0.74 -22.61 -20.35
C ALA A 652 1.74 -21.61 -19.75
N SER A 653 3.05 -21.86 -19.84
CA SER A 653 4.05 -20.91 -19.36
C SER A 653 3.94 -19.56 -20.08
N ALA A 654 3.86 -19.56 -21.42
CA ALA A 654 3.68 -18.32 -22.18
C ALA A 654 2.37 -17.60 -21.83
N LEU A 655 1.25 -18.32 -21.70
CA LEU A 655 -0.04 -17.70 -21.33
C LEU A 655 -0.05 -17.14 -19.90
N LEU A 656 0.58 -17.80 -18.94
CA LEU A 656 0.66 -17.33 -17.54
C LEU A 656 1.60 -16.11 -17.42
N ASP A 657 2.77 -16.16 -18.06
CA ASP A 657 3.79 -15.10 -18.02
C ASP A 657 3.35 -13.83 -18.78
N LEU A 658 2.54 -13.97 -19.83
CA LEU A 658 1.91 -12.82 -20.50
C LEU A 658 0.65 -12.32 -19.75
N ALA A 659 -0.07 -13.17 -19.02
CA ALA A 659 -1.33 -12.79 -18.39
C ALA A 659 -1.20 -11.85 -17.19
N PHE A 660 -0.23 -12.06 -16.29
CA PHE A 660 -0.08 -11.22 -15.09
C PHE A 660 1.17 -10.34 -15.18
N ASP A 661 1.35 -9.76 -16.37
CA ASP A 661 2.39 -8.80 -16.75
C ASP A 661 3.75 -9.09 -16.11
N TYR A 662 4.27 -10.27 -16.43
CA TYR A 662 5.66 -10.58 -16.17
C TYR A 662 6.46 -9.71 -17.13
N TYR A 663 6.15 -9.75 -18.45
CA TYR A 663 6.57 -8.75 -19.45
C TYR A 663 5.62 -8.62 -20.65
N THR A 664 4.99 -7.46 -20.86
CA THR A 664 4.40 -7.10 -22.17
C THR A 664 5.01 -5.82 -22.76
N LEU A 665 6.03 -6.00 -23.61
CA LEU A 665 6.49 -4.94 -24.51
C LEU A 665 5.31 -4.42 -25.35
N PRO A 666 5.26 -3.12 -25.69
CA PRO A 666 4.05 -2.50 -26.19
C PRO A 666 3.56 -3.12 -27.50
N ILE A 667 2.26 -3.45 -27.52
CA ILE A 667 1.53 -3.77 -28.76
C ILE A 667 1.74 -2.59 -29.72
N ARG A 668 2.42 -2.84 -30.85
CA ARG A 668 2.62 -1.83 -31.89
C ARG A 668 1.26 -1.44 -32.47
N LYS A 669 1.06 -0.12 -32.62
CA LYS A 669 0.03 0.45 -33.51
C LYS A 669 0.52 0.41 -34.96
#